data_AF-A0A9W9ZZF7-F1
#
_entry.id   AF-A0A9W9ZZF7-F1
#
_cell.length_a   1.000
_cell.length_b   1.000
_cell.length_c   1.000
_cell.angle_alpha   90.00
_cell.angle_beta   90.00
_cell.angle_gamma   90.00
#
_symmetry.space_group_name_H-M   'P 1'
#
loop_
_entity.id
_entity.type
_entity.pdbx_description
1 polymer ?
#
loop_
_entity_poly.entity_id
_entity_poly.type
_entity_poly.pdbx_seq_one_letter_code
_entity_poly.pdbx_strand_id
1 'polypeptide(L)'
;MTQSFVETAKFLSSSTFDPPPYLRPPGGPYETTYTASFQTGRPYTSPHYSLRPLSRSFEFPSKILNGSSTGLEHLPYTAVTQRSIHKYSPQQWRTSNVLNVCSGEKERATAERLRDECSRLRTETALLTHRTQTDVNKKLEHRIHDITYWKTELEKQHSETVAEIKALQAFIGRLEKALAATERPLNVSKQCLDYRERRVKIDLVHDNVEAHISKEVEMIENVRALLKKTMDQAHEQLWLLRSAKTLLEKDLGDKYGSLGIDGKCSTMNNFSKDIHFAPHSVTIQQHSFTPDEWEAYSSENIAKAERERKASVALRSEINGILMQTYVDLRNIFETVNNEFSKRIEETLTAKRSLEKELARVMDEIASMENNVRDLRQAISDKENPLKVAHTRLDKRSLRPNVELCRDPVQYRLVGEVGEINVSIDRLRMRLAEAEASLMALLRNKERLEDDIEVKTNSLFIDRDQCMVIRQQKAKNRGKLFSTGFWSELISRESMAENKELLGGLYVQEQYDVDGTPDSFGRSQSYRVATTPLVDNGANGKDGDKPAKKLSKSKAKKREKKENLEDLKKELEIDWHTITLDEVCSRLETNTETGLTKEQAAENLKRDGPNSLTPPPTTPEWVKFCRQLFGGFAMLLWVGAILCFIAFGILVATEEEPSKDNLYLGIVFDCCCDCDRNLLILSRSQEFSNHGGLQKFGSSRGTCYAWW
;
A
#
# COMPACT_ATOMS: atom_id res chain seq x y z
N MET A 1 -67.68 -14.00 -24.91
CA MET A 1 -66.49 -14.57 -25.57
C MET A 1 -66.88 -15.85 -26.31
N THR A 2 -67.47 -15.73 -27.50
CA THR A 2 -67.96 -16.88 -28.29
C THR A 2 -67.53 -16.82 -29.76
N GLN A 3 -66.56 -15.96 -30.09
CA GLN A 3 -65.94 -15.87 -31.43
C GLN A 3 -64.54 -16.51 -31.51
N SER A 4 -63.74 -16.55 -30.42
CA SER A 4 -62.37 -17.08 -30.50
C SER A 4 -62.27 -18.61 -30.62
N PHE A 5 -63.32 -19.36 -30.26
CA PHE A 5 -63.33 -20.83 -30.37
C PHE A 5 -63.41 -21.35 -31.82
N VAL A 6 -63.80 -20.50 -32.78
CA VAL A 6 -63.92 -20.89 -34.20
C VAL A 6 -62.59 -20.74 -34.95
N GLU A 7 -61.69 -19.88 -34.48
CA GLU A 7 -60.38 -19.66 -35.10
C GLU A 7 -59.35 -20.72 -34.69
N THR A 8 -59.35 -21.17 -33.44
CA THR A 8 -58.43 -22.22 -32.96
C THR A 8 -58.64 -23.56 -33.69
N ALA A 9 -59.88 -23.86 -34.07
CA ALA A 9 -60.23 -25.09 -34.79
C ALA A 9 -59.66 -25.14 -36.23
N LYS A 10 -59.29 -24.00 -36.82
CA LYS A 10 -58.63 -23.95 -38.15
C LYS A 10 -57.11 -24.10 -38.09
N PHE A 11 -56.48 -23.96 -36.91
CA PHE A 11 -55.03 -24.05 -36.77
C PHE A 11 -54.55 -25.49 -36.51
N LEU A 12 -55.38 -26.32 -35.86
CA LEU A 12 -55.04 -27.71 -35.50
C LEU A 12 -55.11 -28.71 -36.68
N SER A 13 -55.50 -28.28 -37.88
CA SER A 13 -55.45 -29.11 -39.10
C SER A 13 -54.13 -29.02 -39.87
N SER A 14 -53.12 -28.31 -39.36
CA SER A 14 -51.84 -28.10 -40.04
C SER A 14 -50.62 -28.19 -39.10
N SER A 15 -50.36 -29.38 -38.57
CA SER A 15 -49.05 -29.72 -38.01
C SER A 15 -48.81 -31.24 -38.07
N THR A 16 -47.93 -31.67 -38.96
CA THR A 16 -47.50 -33.07 -39.15
C THR A 16 -46.18 -33.31 -38.41
N PHE A 17 -46.12 -34.30 -37.54
CA PHE A 17 -44.84 -34.85 -37.07
C PHE A 17 -44.96 -36.33 -36.66
N ASP A 18 -44.14 -37.18 -37.29
CA ASP A 18 -44.15 -38.64 -37.10
C ASP A 18 -43.28 -39.10 -35.91
N PRO A 19 -43.66 -40.16 -35.17
CA PRO A 19 -42.85 -40.76 -34.12
C PRO A 19 -41.77 -41.75 -34.64
N PRO A 20 -40.76 -42.14 -33.81
CA PRO A 20 -39.55 -42.80 -34.28
C PRO A 20 -39.68 -44.27 -34.76
N PRO A 21 -38.69 -44.81 -35.50
CA PRO A 21 -38.86 -46.04 -36.30
C PRO A 21 -39.10 -47.36 -35.57
N TYR A 22 -38.88 -47.43 -34.25
CA TYR A 22 -38.92 -48.69 -33.48
C TYR A 22 -40.33 -49.09 -32.99
N LEU A 23 -41.38 -48.32 -33.32
CA LEU A 23 -42.77 -48.61 -32.95
C LEU A 23 -43.65 -49.12 -34.13
N ARG A 24 -43.04 -49.52 -35.26
CA ARG A 24 -43.77 -49.94 -36.47
C ARG A 24 -43.78 -51.47 -36.65
N PRO A 25 -44.95 -52.15 -36.63
CA PRO A 25 -45.09 -53.53 -37.08
C PRO A 25 -44.92 -53.65 -38.62
N PRO A 26 -44.44 -54.78 -39.16
CA PRO A 26 -44.24 -54.92 -40.59
C PRO A 26 -45.56 -55.14 -41.35
N GLY A 27 -45.95 -54.16 -42.19
CA GLY A 27 -46.79 -54.44 -43.36
C GLY A 27 -48.25 -53.96 -43.37
N GLY A 28 -48.69 -53.02 -42.51
CA GLY A 28 -50.05 -52.45 -42.59
C GLY A 28 -50.16 -51.02 -42.06
N PRO A 29 -51.14 -50.21 -42.54
CA PRO A 29 -51.43 -48.89 -41.99
C PRO A 29 -52.05 -49.00 -40.58
N TYR A 30 -51.83 -47.98 -39.76
CA TYR A 30 -52.30 -47.91 -38.38
C TYR A 30 -53.73 -47.34 -38.31
N GLU A 31 -54.71 -48.17 -37.96
CA GLU A 31 -56.06 -47.71 -37.62
C GLU A 31 -56.14 -47.30 -36.14
N THR A 32 -56.38 -46.01 -35.90
CA THR A 32 -56.73 -45.51 -34.56
C THR A 32 -58.24 -45.58 -34.37
N THR A 33 -58.72 -46.36 -33.40
CA THR A 33 -60.16 -46.59 -33.20
C THR A 33 -60.88 -45.44 -32.46
N TYR A 34 -60.58 -44.18 -32.79
CA TYR A 34 -61.33 -43.02 -32.29
C TYR A 34 -61.38 -41.87 -33.32
N THR A 35 -62.60 -41.38 -33.56
CA THR A 35 -63.00 -40.38 -34.58
C THR A 35 -62.94 -40.91 -36.03
N ALA A 36 -63.92 -40.68 -36.91
CA ALA A 36 -65.14 -39.86 -36.84
C ALA A 36 -66.38 -40.60 -37.40
N SER A 37 -67.59 -40.20 -37.01
CA SER A 37 -68.37 -39.33 -37.92
C SER A 37 -69.31 -38.42 -37.14
N PHE A 38 -69.32 -37.14 -37.52
CA PHE A 38 -70.16 -36.10 -36.94
C PHE A 38 -70.92 -35.38 -38.05
N GLN A 39 -72.04 -34.74 -37.68
CA GLN A 39 -72.99 -33.94 -38.49
C GLN A 39 -74.21 -34.75 -39.00
N THR A 40 -75.46 -34.34 -38.77
CA THR A 40 -75.99 -33.02 -38.36
C THR A 40 -77.07 -33.12 -37.25
N GLY A 41 -77.23 -32.08 -36.43
CA GLY A 41 -78.36 -31.95 -35.48
C GLY A 41 -78.02 -31.35 -34.11
N ARG A 42 -78.46 -30.11 -33.85
CA ARG A 42 -78.41 -29.41 -32.54
C ARG A 42 -79.77 -29.55 -31.81
N PRO A 43 -79.91 -29.08 -30.54
CA PRO A 43 -78.99 -29.14 -29.40
C PRO A 43 -79.67 -29.69 -28.14
N TYR A 44 -78.92 -30.15 -27.11
CA TYR A 44 -79.47 -30.16 -25.74
C TYR A 44 -78.41 -29.85 -24.68
N THR A 45 -78.86 -29.18 -23.63
CA THR A 45 -78.04 -28.64 -22.53
C THR A 45 -77.70 -29.69 -21.48
N SER A 46 -76.47 -29.66 -20.97
CA SER A 46 -76.06 -30.39 -19.76
C SER A 46 -76.76 -29.82 -18.51
N PRO A 47 -77.06 -30.67 -17.52
CA PRO A 47 -76.97 -30.25 -16.14
C PRO A 47 -76.11 -31.19 -15.27
N HIS A 48 -75.24 -30.52 -14.50
CA HIS A 48 -74.50 -31.00 -13.34
C HIS A 48 -75.21 -32.06 -12.48
N TYR A 49 -74.48 -33.10 -12.09
CA TYR A 49 -74.86 -33.94 -10.96
C TYR A 49 -74.60 -33.21 -9.64
N SER A 50 -75.68 -32.85 -8.95
CA SER A 50 -75.67 -32.49 -7.53
C SER A 50 -76.33 -33.62 -6.74
N LEU A 51 -75.62 -34.20 -5.77
CA LEU A 51 -76.20 -35.19 -4.87
C LEU A 51 -77.23 -34.54 -3.94
N ARG A 52 -78.44 -35.12 -3.85
CA ARG A 52 -79.39 -34.90 -2.76
C ARG A 52 -79.98 -36.25 -2.30
N PRO A 53 -80.34 -36.38 -1.01
CA PRO A 53 -80.67 -37.67 -0.42
C PRO A 53 -82.07 -38.16 -0.80
N LEU A 54 -82.20 -39.46 -1.05
CA LEU A 54 -83.47 -40.13 -1.23
C LEU A 54 -84.13 -40.40 0.14
N SER A 55 -85.01 -39.49 0.55
CA SER A 55 -86.17 -39.84 1.37
C SER A 55 -87.44 -39.50 0.59
N ARG A 56 -88.28 -40.48 0.29
CA ARG A 56 -89.68 -40.21 -0.04
C ARG A 56 -90.60 -41.35 0.36
N SER A 57 -91.69 -40.96 0.99
CA SER A 57 -92.74 -41.78 1.59
C SER A 57 -93.71 -42.35 0.55
N PHE A 58 -94.41 -43.41 0.96
CA PHE A 58 -95.59 -43.94 0.27
C PHE A 58 -96.77 -42.97 0.36
N GLU A 59 -97.57 -42.84 -0.70
CA GLU A 59 -98.99 -42.44 -0.63
C GLU A 59 -99.75 -42.89 -1.90
N PHE A 60 -101.02 -43.28 -1.73
CA PHE A 60 -101.90 -43.83 -2.78
C PHE A 60 -102.86 -42.74 -3.34
N PRO A 61 -103.15 -42.68 -4.65
CA PRO A 61 -104.17 -41.78 -5.20
C PRO A 61 -105.59 -42.38 -5.08
N SER A 62 -106.60 -41.53 -4.90
CA SER A 62 -108.01 -41.95 -4.90
C SER A 62 -108.96 -40.96 -5.59
N LYS A 63 -110.04 -41.51 -6.17
CA LYS A 63 -111.29 -40.88 -6.69
C LYS A 63 -111.29 -40.22 -8.08
N ILE A 64 -112.09 -40.80 -8.98
CA ILE A 64 -112.91 -40.08 -10.00
C ILE A 64 -114.33 -40.68 -10.04
N LEU A 65 -115.32 -39.83 -9.72
CA LEU A 65 -116.80 -39.91 -9.85
C LEU A 65 -117.27 -38.43 -9.78
N ASN A 66 -118.31 -37.88 -10.42
CA ASN A 66 -119.40 -38.29 -11.34
C ASN A 66 -119.72 -37.06 -12.24
N GLY A 67 -120.63 -37.05 -13.24
CA GLY A 67 -121.55 -38.03 -13.84
C GLY A 67 -122.62 -37.33 -14.72
N SER A 68 -123.55 -38.10 -15.32
CA SER A 68 -124.77 -37.66 -16.09
C SER A 68 -124.59 -36.90 -17.43
N SER A 69 -125.45 -37.03 -18.45
CA SER A 69 -126.56 -37.99 -18.74
C SER A 69 -127.15 -37.80 -20.16
N THR A 70 -127.46 -38.89 -20.90
CA THR A 70 -128.50 -38.96 -21.97
C THR A 70 -128.87 -40.42 -22.31
N GLY A 71 -130.17 -40.73 -22.48
CA GLY A 71 -130.82 -41.88 -23.20
C GLY A 71 -130.17 -43.28 -23.20
N LEU A 72 -130.79 -44.34 -22.65
CA LEU A 72 -131.77 -45.24 -23.33
C LEU A 72 -131.33 -45.70 -24.75
N GLU A 73 -131.34 -46.98 -25.14
CA GLU A 73 -132.04 -48.16 -24.58
C GLU A 73 -131.40 -49.50 -25.06
N HIS A 74 -131.92 -50.63 -24.56
CA HIS A 74 -131.69 -52.01 -25.04
C HIS A 74 -130.34 -52.73 -24.79
N LEU A 75 -130.36 -53.68 -23.83
CA LEU A 75 -129.70 -54.99 -23.93
C LEU A 75 -130.33 -55.96 -22.91
N PRO A 76 -131.06 -57.02 -23.33
CA PRO A 76 -131.78 -57.88 -22.40
C PRO A 76 -130.89 -58.94 -21.74
N TYR A 77 -131.18 -59.17 -20.47
CA TYR A 77 -131.28 -60.44 -19.73
C TYR A 77 -130.62 -61.73 -20.28
N THR A 78 -130.15 -62.56 -19.35
CA THR A 78 -129.39 -63.84 -19.49
C THR A 78 -127.88 -63.67 -19.74
N ALA A 79 -126.97 -64.38 -19.05
CA ALA A 79 -127.10 -65.31 -17.93
C ALA A 79 -125.91 -65.22 -16.95
N VAL A 80 -126.09 -65.80 -15.76
CA VAL A 80 -125.05 -65.90 -14.72
C VAL A 80 -124.02 -66.98 -15.09
N THR A 81 -122.72 -66.63 -15.10
CA THR A 81 -121.63 -67.63 -15.13
C THR A 81 -120.40 -67.19 -14.33
N GLN A 82 -120.15 -67.95 -13.24
CA GLN A 82 -118.84 -68.26 -12.61
C GLN A 82 -117.80 -67.14 -12.40
N ARG A 83 -117.60 -66.77 -11.13
CA ARG A 83 -116.28 -66.32 -10.64
C ARG A 83 -115.29 -67.48 -10.71
N SER A 84 -114.24 -67.38 -11.53
CA SER A 84 -113.13 -68.35 -11.50
C SER A 84 -112.26 -68.12 -10.27
N ILE A 85 -112.57 -68.82 -9.18
CA ILE A 85 -111.60 -68.98 -8.08
C ILE A 85 -110.53 -69.95 -8.60
N HIS A 86 -109.47 -69.39 -9.21
CA HIS A 86 -108.29 -70.15 -9.61
C HIS A 86 -107.55 -70.65 -8.36
N LYS A 87 -108.00 -71.79 -7.82
CA LYS A 87 -107.31 -72.50 -6.76
C LYS A 87 -106.08 -73.18 -7.36
N TYR A 88 -104.90 -72.69 -7.04
CA TYR A 88 -103.65 -73.33 -7.41
C TYR A 88 -103.61 -74.77 -6.89
N SER A 89 -103.20 -75.72 -7.72
CA SER A 89 -103.01 -77.10 -7.26
C SER A 89 -101.84 -77.18 -6.26
N PRO A 90 -101.80 -78.19 -5.38
CA PRO A 90 -100.64 -78.41 -4.52
C PRO A 90 -99.32 -78.55 -5.30
N GLN A 91 -99.39 -79.01 -6.55
CA GLN A 91 -98.25 -79.03 -7.47
C GLN A 91 -97.82 -77.60 -7.84
N GLN A 92 -98.76 -76.75 -8.27
CA GLN A 92 -98.48 -75.35 -8.65
C GLN A 92 -97.99 -74.50 -7.48
N TRP A 93 -98.56 -74.69 -6.27
CA TRP A 93 -98.09 -74.04 -5.04
C TRP A 93 -96.66 -74.48 -4.67
N ARG A 94 -96.35 -75.79 -4.74
CA ARG A 94 -94.98 -76.29 -4.55
C ARG A 94 -94.03 -75.72 -5.59
N THR A 95 -94.38 -75.74 -6.88
CA THR A 95 -93.55 -75.16 -7.95
C THR A 95 -93.32 -73.67 -7.74
N SER A 96 -94.34 -72.88 -7.38
CA SER A 96 -94.15 -71.45 -7.11
C SER A 96 -93.27 -71.20 -5.90
N ASN A 97 -93.39 -71.99 -4.82
CA ASN A 97 -92.53 -71.83 -3.65
C ASN A 97 -91.08 -72.25 -3.93
N VAL A 98 -90.87 -73.33 -4.68
CA VAL A 98 -89.53 -73.75 -5.15
C VAL A 98 -88.92 -72.69 -6.05
N LEU A 99 -89.68 -72.09 -6.97
CA LEU A 99 -89.21 -70.99 -7.82
C LEU A 99 -88.89 -69.74 -7.01
N ASN A 100 -89.70 -69.37 -6.01
CA ASN A 100 -89.44 -68.22 -5.14
C ASN A 100 -88.20 -68.44 -4.27
N VAL A 101 -88.01 -69.64 -3.71
CA VAL A 101 -86.80 -70.01 -2.97
C VAL A 101 -85.57 -69.98 -3.88
N CYS A 102 -85.63 -70.63 -5.05
CA CYS A 102 -84.53 -70.63 -6.03
C CYS A 102 -84.18 -69.22 -6.54
N SER A 103 -85.19 -68.36 -6.75
CA SER A 103 -84.98 -66.96 -7.11
C SER A 103 -84.33 -66.17 -5.97
N GLY A 104 -84.75 -66.39 -4.71
CA GLY A 104 -84.15 -65.78 -3.52
C GLY A 104 -82.73 -66.26 -3.26
N GLU A 105 -82.43 -67.53 -3.51
CA GLU A 105 -81.07 -68.09 -3.45
C GLU A 105 -80.17 -67.50 -4.53
N LYS A 106 -80.67 -67.33 -5.76
CA LYS A 106 -79.94 -66.68 -6.85
C LYS A 106 -79.63 -65.21 -6.55
N GLU A 107 -80.60 -64.47 -6.00
CA GLU A 107 -80.43 -63.07 -5.62
C GLU A 107 -79.50 -62.92 -4.41
N ARG A 108 -79.61 -63.82 -3.41
CA ARG A 108 -78.67 -63.88 -2.29
C ARG A 108 -77.25 -64.17 -2.77
N ALA A 109 -77.07 -65.13 -3.66
CA ALA A 109 -75.75 -65.51 -4.19
C ALA A 109 -75.15 -64.45 -5.14
N THR A 110 -75.94 -63.56 -5.74
CA THR A 110 -75.41 -62.39 -6.47
C THR A 110 -75.03 -61.26 -5.51
N ALA A 111 -75.86 -60.97 -4.50
CA ALA A 111 -75.58 -59.98 -3.47
C ALA A 111 -74.37 -60.34 -2.58
N GLU A 112 -74.17 -61.63 -2.27
CA GLU A 112 -72.98 -62.13 -1.55
C GLU A 112 -71.70 -61.92 -2.39
N ARG A 113 -71.70 -62.31 -3.67
CA ARG A 113 -70.57 -62.06 -4.58
C ARG A 113 -70.25 -60.57 -4.72
N LEU A 114 -71.27 -59.72 -4.86
CA LEU A 114 -71.08 -58.26 -4.93
C LEU A 114 -70.50 -57.71 -3.61
N ARG A 115 -70.95 -58.22 -2.45
CA ARG A 115 -70.39 -57.82 -1.14
C ARG A 115 -68.92 -58.20 -1.01
N ASP A 116 -68.56 -59.41 -1.42
CA ASP A 116 -67.18 -59.90 -1.37
C ASP A 116 -66.28 -59.12 -2.34
N GLU A 117 -66.80 -58.82 -3.54
CA GLU A 117 -66.12 -57.97 -4.52
C GLU A 117 -65.92 -56.53 -4.02
N CYS A 118 -66.96 -55.90 -3.45
CA CYS A 118 -66.83 -54.58 -2.82
C CYS A 118 -65.89 -54.60 -1.60
N SER A 119 -65.82 -55.72 -0.85
CA SER A 119 -64.90 -55.89 0.27
C SER A 119 -63.45 -55.96 -0.22
N ARG A 120 -63.19 -56.77 -1.26
CA ARG A 120 -61.88 -56.86 -1.94
C ARG A 120 -61.46 -55.52 -2.53
N LEU A 121 -62.37 -54.83 -3.24
CA LEU A 121 -62.09 -53.52 -3.83
C LEU A 121 -61.74 -52.48 -2.76
N ARG A 122 -62.41 -52.49 -1.61
CA ARG A 122 -62.07 -51.62 -0.46
C ARG A 122 -60.69 -51.89 0.11
N THR A 123 -60.30 -53.15 0.28
CA THR A 123 -58.96 -53.47 0.81
C THR A 123 -57.86 -53.20 -0.21
N GLU A 124 -58.08 -53.51 -1.48
CA GLU A 124 -57.17 -53.22 -2.58
C GLU A 124 -56.94 -51.71 -2.74
N THR A 125 -58.01 -50.90 -2.81
CA THR A 125 -57.90 -49.44 -2.93
C THR A 125 -57.28 -48.78 -1.69
N ALA A 126 -57.56 -49.28 -0.48
CA ALA A 126 -56.90 -48.81 0.74
C ALA A 126 -55.38 -49.09 0.73
N LEU A 127 -54.98 -50.30 0.34
CA LEU A 127 -53.56 -50.68 0.21
C LEU A 127 -52.85 -49.88 -0.90
N LEU A 128 -53.50 -49.67 -2.04
CA LEU A 128 -52.98 -48.84 -3.13
C LEU A 128 -52.79 -47.38 -2.69
N THR A 129 -53.77 -46.82 -1.98
CA THR A 129 -53.71 -45.45 -1.44
C THR A 129 -52.57 -45.31 -0.43
N HIS A 130 -52.41 -46.25 0.50
CA HIS A 130 -51.30 -46.22 1.44
C HIS A 130 -49.95 -46.32 0.73
N ARG A 131 -49.79 -47.25 -0.23
CA ARG A 131 -48.53 -47.43 -0.98
C ARG A 131 -48.15 -46.19 -1.78
N THR A 132 -49.12 -45.56 -2.47
CA THR A 132 -48.88 -44.34 -3.25
C THR A 132 -48.54 -43.14 -2.36
N GLN A 133 -49.21 -42.96 -1.21
CA GLN A 133 -48.80 -41.95 -0.23
C GLN A 133 -47.38 -42.19 0.31
N THR A 134 -47.01 -43.44 0.62
CA THR A 134 -45.65 -43.78 1.08
C THR A 134 -44.58 -43.51 0.00
N ASP A 135 -44.86 -43.81 -1.27
CA ASP A 135 -43.96 -43.52 -2.39
C ASP A 135 -43.75 -42.02 -2.61
N VAL A 136 -44.83 -41.23 -2.56
CA VAL A 136 -44.76 -39.76 -2.66
C VAL A 136 -43.97 -39.16 -1.49
N ASN A 137 -44.18 -39.62 -0.26
CA ASN A 137 -43.44 -39.12 0.90
C ASN A 137 -41.92 -39.35 0.77
N LYS A 138 -41.50 -40.54 0.29
CA LYS A 138 -40.08 -40.80 0.00
C LYS A 138 -39.51 -39.88 -1.08
N LYS A 139 -40.29 -39.59 -2.13
CA LYS A 139 -39.88 -38.65 -3.19
C LYS A 139 -39.77 -37.21 -2.66
N LEU A 140 -40.63 -36.80 -1.73
CA LEU A 140 -40.50 -35.51 -1.03
C LEU A 140 -39.25 -35.48 -0.14
N GLU A 141 -38.97 -36.54 0.61
CA GLU A 141 -37.74 -36.66 1.42
C GLU A 141 -36.46 -36.55 0.56
N HIS A 142 -36.43 -37.24 -0.59
CA HIS A 142 -35.32 -37.14 -1.55
C HIS A 142 -35.22 -35.70 -2.10
N ARG A 143 -36.33 -35.08 -2.50
CA ARG A 143 -36.32 -33.70 -3.03
C ARG A 143 -35.85 -32.68 -2.00
N ILE A 144 -36.23 -32.83 -0.74
CA ILE A 144 -35.75 -32.03 0.39
C ILE A 144 -34.23 -32.18 0.56
N HIS A 145 -33.70 -33.40 0.41
CA HIS A 145 -32.27 -33.65 0.45
C HIS A 145 -31.53 -32.93 -0.70
N ASP A 146 -32.00 -33.06 -1.95
CA ASP A 146 -31.41 -32.41 -3.13
C ASP A 146 -31.42 -30.88 -2.98
N ILE A 147 -32.55 -30.30 -2.58
CA ILE A 147 -32.66 -28.85 -2.33
C ILE A 147 -31.69 -28.42 -1.24
N THR A 148 -31.55 -29.20 -0.16
CA THR A 148 -30.63 -28.91 0.93
C THR A 148 -29.17 -28.95 0.46
N TYR A 149 -28.79 -29.95 -0.33
CA TYR A 149 -27.45 -30.05 -0.93
C TYR A 149 -27.11 -28.82 -1.78
N TRP A 150 -27.95 -28.51 -2.78
CA TRP A 150 -27.73 -27.36 -3.66
C TRP A 150 -27.73 -26.03 -2.91
N LYS A 151 -28.59 -25.90 -1.89
CA LYS A 151 -28.60 -24.75 -1.00
C LYS A 151 -27.26 -24.61 -0.26
N THR A 152 -26.70 -25.68 0.31
CA THR A 152 -25.42 -25.60 1.03
C THR A 152 -24.22 -25.26 0.14
N GLU A 153 -24.16 -25.78 -1.10
CA GLU A 153 -23.09 -25.39 -2.03
C GLU A 153 -23.26 -23.92 -2.50
N LEU A 154 -24.49 -23.46 -2.77
CA LEU A 154 -24.76 -22.06 -3.07
C LEU A 154 -24.39 -21.12 -1.89
N GLU A 155 -24.64 -21.51 -0.64
CA GLU A 155 -24.24 -20.74 0.57
C GLU A 155 -22.72 -20.62 0.68
N LYS A 156 -22.00 -21.72 0.44
CA LYS A 156 -20.53 -21.75 0.40
C LYS A 156 -19.98 -20.83 -0.69
N GLN A 157 -20.48 -20.96 -1.93
CA GLN A 157 -20.03 -20.16 -3.07
C GLN A 157 -20.35 -18.67 -2.90
N HIS A 158 -21.50 -18.34 -2.28
CA HIS A 158 -21.84 -16.97 -1.90
C HIS A 158 -20.85 -16.39 -0.89
N SER A 159 -20.57 -17.14 0.19
CA SER A 159 -19.60 -16.73 1.22
C SER A 159 -18.21 -16.49 0.63
N GLU A 160 -17.72 -17.41 -0.20
CA GLU A 160 -16.42 -17.28 -0.88
C GLU A 160 -16.39 -16.08 -1.87
N THR A 161 -17.49 -15.80 -2.58
CA THR A 161 -17.62 -14.62 -3.45
C THR A 161 -17.64 -13.32 -2.63
N VAL A 162 -18.32 -13.30 -1.49
CA VAL A 162 -18.36 -12.15 -0.57
C VAL A 162 -17.00 -11.88 0.07
N ALA A 163 -16.21 -12.92 0.37
CA ALA A 163 -14.84 -12.79 0.83
C ALA A 163 -13.94 -12.16 -0.25
N GLU A 164 -14.00 -12.67 -1.49
CA GLU A 164 -13.20 -12.13 -2.61
C GLU A 164 -13.58 -10.69 -2.96
N ILE A 165 -14.86 -10.31 -2.87
CA ILE A 165 -15.32 -8.92 -3.01
C ILE A 165 -14.61 -8.00 -2.00
N LYS A 166 -14.50 -8.41 -0.73
CA LYS A 166 -13.81 -7.63 0.30
C LYS A 166 -12.31 -7.53 0.02
N ALA A 167 -11.67 -8.63 -0.40
CA ALA A 167 -10.26 -8.65 -0.75
C ALA A 167 -9.96 -7.71 -1.94
N LEU A 168 -10.75 -7.77 -3.02
CA LEU A 168 -10.58 -6.87 -4.17
C LEU A 168 -10.81 -5.39 -3.79
N GLN A 169 -11.79 -5.10 -2.92
CA GLN A 169 -11.99 -3.75 -2.39
C GLN A 169 -10.79 -3.23 -1.59
N ALA A 170 -10.13 -4.07 -0.79
CA ALA A 170 -8.90 -3.69 -0.10
C ALA A 170 -7.76 -3.37 -1.08
N PHE A 171 -7.64 -4.14 -2.17
CA PHE A 171 -6.67 -3.90 -3.24
C PHE A 171 -6.95 -2.60 -4.02
N ILE A 172 -8.21 -2.27 -4.30
CA ILE A 172 -8.60 -0.95 -4.86
C ILE A 172 -8.15 0.17 -3.91
N GLY A 173 -8.44 0.05 -2.61
CA GLY A 173 -7.98 1.02 -1.61
C GLY A 173 -6.45 1.12 -1.47
N ARG A 174 -5.68 0.09 -1.84
CA ARG A 174 -4.21 0.13 -1.95
C ARG A 174 -3.77 0.88 -3.21
N LEU A 175 -4.42 0.67 -4.35
CA LEU A 175 -4.18 1.42 -5.60
C LEU A 175 -4.48 2.92 -5.45
N GLU A 176 -5.60 3.28 -4.82
CA GLU A 176 -5.96 4.68 -4.53
C GLU A 176 -4.89 5.38 -3.67
N LYS A 177 -4.42 4.72 -2.61
CA LYS A 177 -3.34 5.22 -1.75
C LYS A 177 -2.01 5.35 -2.50
N ALA A 178 -1.67 4.39 -3.37
CA ALA A 178 -0.48 4.47 -4.22
C ALA A 178 -0.57 5.69 -5.17
N LEU A 179 -1.71 5.85 -5.84
CA LEU A 179 -1.96 6.95 -6.76
C LEU A 179 -1.87 8.32 -6.05
N ALA A 180 -2.46 8.45 -4.85
CA ALA A 180 -2.36 9.66 -4.04
C ALA A 180 -0.90 9.94 -3.60
N ALA A 181 -0.12 8.90 -3.25
CA ALA A 181 1.27 9.05 -2.83
C ALA A 181 2.18 9.65 -3.93
N THR A 182 1.89 9.40 -5.21
CA THR A 182 2.67 9.93 -6.36
C THR A 182 2.46 11.43 -6.65
N GLU A 183 1.38 12.05 -6.16
CA GLU A 183 1.05 13.45 -6.47
C GLU A 183 2.09 14.43 -5.93
N ARG A 184 2.55 14.20 -4.71
CA ARG A 184 3.52 15.07 -4.03
C ARG A 184 4.93 15.00 -4.63
N PRO A 185 5.50 13.82 -4.96
CA PRO A 185 6.71 13.70 -5.77
C PRO A 185 6.60 14.46 -7.09
N LEU A 186 5.51 14.28 -7.86
CA LEU A 186 5.30 14.95 -9.14
C LEU A 186 5.41 16.48 -9.03
N ASN A 187 4.70 17.06 -8.05
CA ASN A 187 4.72 18.50 -7.83
C ASN A 187 6.08 19.00 -7.33
N VAL A 188 6.86 18.18 -6.62
CA VAL A 188 8.24 18.51 -6.22
C VAL A 188 9.17 18.51 -7.43
N SER A 189 9.10 17.52 -8.31
CA SER A 189 9.91 17.44 -9.52
C SER A 189 9.63 18.61 -10.47
N LYS A 190 8.35 18.95 -10.69
CA LYS A 190 7.96 20.14 -11.46
C LYS A 190 8.48 21.44 -10.82
N GLN A 191 8.28 21.62 -9.52
CA GLN A 191 8.81 22.77 -8.77
C GLN A 191 10.35 22.88 -8.83
N CYS A 192 11.08 21.78 -8.95
CA CYS A 192 12.53 21.80 -9.16
C CYS A 192 12.91 22.31 -10.56
N LEU A 193 12.12 22.03 -11.60
CA LEU A 193 12.32 22.62 -12.94
C LEU A 193 12.05 24.13 -12.88
N ASP A 194 10.89 24.55 -12.34
CA ASP A 194 10.48 25.96 -12.19
C ASP A 194 11.49 26.84 -11.40
N TYR A 195 12.30 26.22 -10.54
CA TYR A 195 13.37 26.90 -9.81
C TYR A 195 14.67 27.00 -10.62
N ARG A 196 14.99 25.98 -11.43
CA ARG A 196 16.21 25.93 -12.23
C ARG A 196 16.14 26.83 -13.48
N GLU A 197 14.94 27.07 -14.00
CA GLU A 197 14.67 28.15 -14.97
C GLU A 197 15.07 29.56 -14.46
N ARG A 198 15.25 29.74 -13.14
CA ARG A 198 15.64 31.01 -12.50
C ARG A 198 17.14 31.21 -12.37
N ARG A 199 17.96 30.25 -12.83
CA ARG A 199 19.41 30.44 -12.95
C ARG A 199 19.70 31.55 -13.97
N VAL A 200 20.85 32.21 -13.83
CA VAL A 200 21.18 33.43 -14.58
C VAL A 200 22.48 33.32 -15.38
N LYS A 201 22.63 34.20 -16.38
CA LYS A 201 23.80 34.29 -17.28
C LYS A 201 24.18 32.90 -17.85
N ILE A 202 25.46 32.53 -17.76
CA ILE A 202 26.02 31.30 -18.34
C ILE A 202 25.63 30.00 -17.60
N ASP A 203 24.94 30.08 -16.46
CA ASP A 203 24.52 28.91 -15.67
C ASP A 203 23.10 28.42 -16.01
N LEU A 204 22.34 29.20 -16.78
CA LEU A 204 21.06 28.76 -17.35
C LEU A 204 21.33 27.79 -18.51
N VAL A 205 21.60 26.54 -18.17
CA VAL A 205 22.03 25.47 -19.09
C VAL A 205 21.23 24.21 -18.80
N HIS A 206 20.74 23.57 -19.88
CA HIS A 206 20.15 22.25 -19.84
C HIS A 206 21.22 21.20 -19.49
N ASP A 207 21.31 20.82 -18.22
CA ASP A 207 22.29 19.88 -17.69
C ASP A 207 21.67 18.50 -17.35
N ASN A 208 22.52 17.53 -16.98
CA ASN A 208 22.09 16.17 -16.66
C ASN A 208 20.99 16.13 -15.59
N VAL A 209 21.03 17.03 -14.59
CA VAL A 209 20.04 17.06 -13.52
C VAL A 209 18.67 17.43 -14.08
N GLU A 210 18.60 18.39 -15.00
CA GLU A 210 17.35 18.79 -15.66
C GLU A 210 16.78 17.66 -16.52
N ALA A 211 17.63 17.01 -17.32
CA ALA A 211 17.24 15.85 -18.12
C ALA A 211 16.74 14.68 -17.25
N HIS A 212 17.33 14.47 -16.07
CA HIS A 212 16.88 13.44 -15.13
C HIS A 212 15.61 13.83 -14.34
N ILE A 213 15.40 15.11 -13.99
CA ILE A 213 14.12 15.57 -13.40
C ILE A 213 12.98 15.45 -14.42
N SER A 214 13.21 15.78 -15.69
CA SER A 214 12.18 15.61 -16.74
C SER A 214 11.78 14.14 -16.90
N LYS A 215 12.75 13.21 -16.86
CA LYS A 215 12.49 11.76 -16.81
C LYS A 215 11.76 11.32 -15.52
N GLU A 216 12.04 11.95 -14.38
CA GLU A 216 11.32 11.71 -13.12
C GLU A 216 9.84 12.12 -13.24
N VAL A 217 9.56 13.29 -13.82
CA VAL A 217 8.19 13.77 -14.10
C VAL A 217 7.46 12.80 -15.03
N GLU A 218 8.07 12.45 -16.17
CA GLU A 218 7.50 11.52 -17.16
C GLU A 218 7.21 10.15 -16.54
N MET A 219 8.17 9.59 -15.79
CA MET A 219 8.00 8.30 -15.11
C MET A 219 6.85 8.35 -14.08
N ILE A 220 6.75 9.41 -13.28
CA ILE A 220 5.65 9.55 -12.32
C ILE A 220 4.30 9.66 -13.02
N GLU A 221 4.21 10.37 -14.16
CA GLU A 221 2.97 10.48 -14.93
C GLU A 221 2.58 9.14 -15.59
N ASN A 222 3.54 8.39 -16.13
CA ASN A 222 3.34 7.05 -16.66
C ASN A 222 2.87 6.06 -15.57
N VAL A 223 3.48 6.09 -14.38
CA VAL A 223 3.04 5.29 -13.22
C VAL A 223 1.61 5.67 -12.80
N ARG A 224 1.27 6.97 -12.77
CA ARG A 224 -0.09 7.45 -12.46
C ARG A 224 -1.12 6.96 -13.48
N ALA A 225 -0.76 6.93 -14.77
CA ALA A 225 -1.63 6.41 -15.83
C ALA A 225 -1.85 4.90 -15.68
N LEU A 226 -0.78 4.13 -15.41
CA LEU A 226 -0.85 2.69 -15.17
C LEU A 226 -1.73 2.35 -13.97
N LEU A 227 -1.48 2.98 -12.81
CA LEU A 227 -2.26 2.76 -11.58
C LEU A 227 -3.75 3.06 -11.76
N LYS A 228 -4.10 4.12 -12.52
CA LYS A 228 -5.50 4.42 -12.86
C LYS A 228 -6.12 3.32 -13.72
N LYS A 229 -5.47 2.93 -14.82
CA LYS A 229 -5.96 1.87 -15.70
C LYS A 229 -6.21 0.55 -14.93
N THR A 230 -5.27 0.16 -14.08
CA THR A 230 -5.41 -1.04 -13.24
C THR A 230 -6.51 -0.90 -12.20
N MET A 231 -6.72 0.30 -11.65
CA MET A 231 -7.84 0.59 -10.75
C MET A 231 -9.19 0.50 -11.47
N ASP A 232 -9.29 0.96 -12.72
CA ASP A 232 -10.51 0.84 -13.53
C ASP A 232 -10.84 -0.64 -13.81
N GLN A 233 -9.83 -1.44 -14.19
CA GLN A 233 -9.96 -2.89 -14.36
C GLN A 233 -10.43 -3.59 -13.06
N ALA A 234 -9.92 -3.18 -11.91
CA ALA A 234 -10.35 -3.71 -10.61
C ALA A 234 -11.80 -3.33 -10.26
N HIS A 235 -12.26 -2.14 -10.64
CA HIS A 235 -13.66 -1.74 -10.47
C HIS A 235 -14.61 -2.53 -11.37
N GLU A 236 -14.20 -2.85 -12.61
CA GLU A 236 -14.95 -3.71 -13.52
C GLU A 236 -15.08 -5.14 -12.97
N GLN A 237 -13.98 -5.74 -12.51
CA GLN A 237 -14.02 -7.08 -11.89
C GLN A 237 -14.86 -7.10 -10.60
N LEU A 238 -14.82 -6.02 -9.81
CA LEU A 238 -15.68 -5.85 -8.64
C LEU A 238 -17.17 -5.81 -9.01
N TRP A 239 -17.53 -5.21 -10.15
CA TRP A 239 -18.89 -5.22 -10.66
C TRP A 239 -19.32 -6.63 -11.11
N LEU A 240 -18.45 -7.37 -11.81
CA LEU A 240 -18.71 -8.76 -12.22
C LEU A 240 -18.95 -9.69 -11.02
N LEU A 241 -18.09 -9.62 -10.00
CA LEU A 241 -18.26 -10.34 -8.74
C LEU A 241 -19.59 -10.00 -8.04
N ARG A 242 -19.96 -8.71 -8.00
CA ARG A 242 -21.25 -8.26 -7.42
C ARG A 242 -22.44 -8.80 -8.20
N SER A 243 -22.36 -8.87 -9.53
CA SER A 243 -23.39 -9.49 -10.39
C SER A 243 -23.53 -10.99 -10.09
N ALA A 244 -22.41 -11.73 -10.04
CA ALA A 244 -22.41 -13.14 -9.65
C ALA A 244 -23.03 -13.36 -8.25
N LYS A 245 -22.62 -12.55 -7.25
CA LYS A 245 -23.23 -12.55 -5.91
C LYS A 245 -24.75 -12.39 -5.95
N THR A 246 -25.27 -11.42 -6.70
CA THR A 246 -26.74 -11.21 -6.76
C THR A 246 -27.51 -12.36 -7.40
N LEU A 247 -26.88 -13.12 -8.32
CA LEU A 247 -27.49 -14.33 -8.90
C LEU A 247 -27.55 -15.47 -7.85
N LEU A 248 -26.46 -15.68 -7.10
CA LEU A 248 -26.43 -16.64 -5.99
C LEU A 248 -27.45 -16.28 -4.90
N GLU A 249 -27.59 -15.01 -4.54
CA GLU A 249 -28.57 -14.55 -3.53
C GLU A 249 -30.02 -14.82 -3.96
N LYS A 250 -30.34 -14.61 -5.24
CA LYS A 250 -31.65 -14.94 -5.78
C LYS A 250 -31.91 -16.44 -5.75
N ASP A 251 -30.98 -17.24 -6.27
CA ASP A 251 -31.09 -18.70 -6.33
C ASP A 251 -31.24 -19.30 -4.92
N LEU A 252 -30.43 -18.84 -3.96
CA LEU A 252 -30.59 -19.17 -2.54
C LEU A 252 -32.00 -18.85 -2.02
N GLY A 253 -32.52 -17.66 -2.29
CA GLY A 253 -33.88 -17.27 -1.90
C GLY A 253 -34.95 -18.23 -2.44
N ASP A 254 -34.84 -18.60 -3.72
CA ASP A 254 -35.75 -19.55 -4.37
C ASP A 254 -35.64 -20.97 -3.76
N LYS A 255 -34.42 -21.44 -3.48
CA LYS A 255 -34.18 -22.73 -2.78
C LYS A 255 -34.73 -22.72 -1.34
N TYR A 256 -34.54 -21.64 -0.59
CA TYR A 256 -35.10 -21.44 0.76
C TYR A 256 -36.64 -21.50 0.74
N GLY A 257 -37.27 -20.85 -0.25
CA GLY A 257 -38.72 -20.90 -0.46
C GLY A 257 -39.23 -22.32 -0.76
N SER A 258 -38.58 -23.02 -1.70
CA SER A 258 -38.92 -24.41 -2.05
C SER A 258 -38.80 -25.35 -0.85
N LEU A 259 -37.72 -25.25 -0.07
CA LEU A 259 -37.49 -26.07 1.12
C LEU A 259 -38.59 -25.89 2.18
N GLY A 260 -39.09 -24.67 2.36
CA GLY A 260 -40.21 -24.38 3.26
C GLY A 260 -41.54 -24.99 2.80
N ILE A 261 -41.80 -25.00 1.49
CA ILE A 261 -42.98 -25.61 0.89
C ILE A 261 -42.90 -27.14 1.00
N ASP A 262 -41.82 -27.74 0.51
CA ASP A 262 -41.63 -29.20 0.47
C ASP A 262 -41.54 -29.78 1.89
N GLY A 263 -40.90 -29.07 2.82
CA GLY A 263 -40.92 -29.40 4.25
C GLY A 263 -42.33 -29.40 4.85
N LYS A 264 -43.17 -28.38 4.53
CA LYS A 264 -44.58 -28.39 4.97
C LYS A 264 -45.32 -29.58 4.37
N CYS A 265 -45.16 -29.85 3.07
CA CYS A 265 -45.78 -30.99 2.38
C CYS A 265 -45.39 -32.33 3.00
N SER A 266 -44.11 -32.55 3.31
CA SER A 266 -43.60 -33.77 3.97
C SER A 266 -44.22 -34.01 5.35
N THR A 267 -44.56 -32.95 6.09
CA THR A 267 -45.24 -33.08 7.40
C THR A 267 -46.76 -33.32 7.33
N MET A 268 -47.38 -33.22 6.15
CA MET A 268 -48.82 -33.42 6.01
C MET A 268 -49.21 -34.90 6.12
N ASN A 269 -50.36 -35.16 6.75
CA ASN A 269 -50.96 -36.48 6.85
C ASN A 269 -52.49 -36.40 6.71
N ASN A 270 -53.15 -37.57 6.66
CA ASN A 270 -54.60 -37.68 6.41
C ASN A 270 -55.49 -37.01 7.48
N PHE A 271 -54.93 -36.56 8.61
CA PHE A 271 -55.62 -35.84 9.68
C PHE A 271 -55.16 -34.38 9.83
N SER A 272 -54.30 -33.87 8.94
CA SER A 272 -53.87 -32.48 8.92
C SER A 272 -55.04 -31.52 8.66
N LYS A 273 -55.11 -30.41 9.41
CA LYS A 273 -56.25 -29.47 9.37
C LYS A 273 -56.39 -28.66 8.08
N ASP A 274 -55.30 -28.51 7.32
CA ASP A 274 -55.22 -27.63 6.14
C ASP A 274 -55.54 -28.35 4.79
N ILE A 275 -55.97 -29.62 4.82
CA ILE A 275 -56.22 -30.41 3.61
C ILE A 275 -57.56 -30.03 2.94
N HIS A 276 -57.55 -29.89 1.61
CA HIS A 276 -58.72 -29.54 0.82
C HIS A 276 -58.57 -30.02 -0.63
N PHE A 277 -59.68 -30.11 -1.38
CA PHE A 277 -59.65 -30.44 -2.80
C PHE A 277 -59.21 -29.23 -3.63
N ALA A 278 -58.18 -29.38 -4.46
CA ALA A 278 -57.68 -28.36 -5.38
C ALA A 278 -57.93 -28.79 -6.85
N PRO A 279 -59.02 -28.33 -7.50
CA PRO A 279 -59.44 -28.88 -8.80
C PRO A 279 -58.45 -28.69 -9.96
N HIS A 280 -57.53 -27.71 -9.84
CA HIS A 280 -56.59 -27.32 -10.90
C HIS A 280 -55.15 -27.79 -10.63
N SER A 281 -54.88 -28.53 -9.55
CA SER A 281 -53.51 -28.98 -9.21
C SER A 281 -53.11 -30.31 -9.85
N VAL A 282 -53.99 -30.93 -10.63
CA VAL A 282 -53.80 -32.27 -11.23
C VAL A 282 -52.97 -32.22 -12.53
N THR A 283 -52.59 -31.03 -12.99
CA THR A 283 -51.79 -30.81 -14.21
C THR A 283 -50.42 -30.22 -13.91
N ILE A 284 -49.39 -30.74 -14.59
CA ILE A 284 -48.08 -30.09 -14.67
C ILE A 284 -48.27 -28.71 -15.33
N GLN A 285 -47.64 -27.68 -14.74
CA GLN A 285 -47.79 -26.30 -15.21
C GLN A 285 -46.98 -26.08 -16.50
N GLN A 286 -47.52 -25.32 -17.46
CA GLN A 286 -46.93 -25.14 -18.79
C GLN A 286 -45.51 -24.52 -18.79
N HIS A 287 -45.11 -23.85 -17.70
CA HIS A 287 -43.80 -23.23 -17.52
C HIS A 287 -43.01 -23.88 -16.36
N SER A 288 -43.20 -25.16 -16.10
CA SER A 288 -42.39 -25.93 -15.14
C SER A 288 -41.06 -26.36 -15.75
N PHE A 289 -40.00 -26.36 -14.95
CA PHE A 289 -38.68 -26.89 -15.31
C PHE A 289 -38.53 -28.35 -14.89
N THR A 290 -37.70 -29.09 -15.63
CA THR A 290 -37.23 -30.43 -15.26
C THR A 290 -36.21 -30.37 -14.12
N PRO A 291 -35.95 -31.49 -13.40
CA PRO A 291 -34.88 -31.56 -12.41
C PRO A 291 -33.51 -31.20 -13.01
N ASP A 292 -33.22 -31.67 -14.22
CA ASP A 292 -31.95 -31.43 -14.92
C ASP A 292 -31.75 -29.94 -15.24
N GLU A 293 -32.79 -29.23 -15.69
CA GLU A 293 -32.74 -27.77 -15.92
C GLU A 293 -32.56 -26.98 -14.62
N TRP A 294 -33.17 -27.44 -13.51
CA TRP A 294 -33.04 -26.81 -12.19
C TRP A 294 -31.64 -27.01 -11.58
N GLU A 295 -31.03 -28.18 -11.79
CA GLU A 295 -29.65 -28.48 -11.45
C GLU A 295 -28.67 -27.67 -12.31
N ALA A 296 -28.91 -27.61 -13.62
CA ALA A 296 -28.10 -26.84 -14.57
C ALA A 296 -28.09 -25.34 -14.22
N TYR A 297 -29.24 -24.74 -13.88
CA TYR A 297 -29.32 -23.34 -13.45
C TYR A 297 -28.44 -23.06 -12.22
N SER A 298 -28.51 -23.94 -11.23
CA SER A 298 -27.72 -23.83 -9.98
C SER A 298 -26.23 -23.98 -10.26
N SER A 299 -25.88 -24.96 -11.10
CA SER A 299 -24.51 -25.25 -11.55
C SER A 299 -23.90 -24.10 -12.36
N GLU A 300 -24.67 -23.48 -13.25
CA GLU A 300 -24.21 -22.35 -14.08
C GLU A 300 -23.94 -21.10 -13.22
N ASN A 301 -24.81 -20.80 -12.24
CA ASN A 301 -24.60 -19.72 -11.28
C ASN A 301 -23.30 -19.91 -10.49
N ILE A 302 -23.04 -21.13 -10.02
CA ILE A 302 -21.81 -21.50 -9.31
C ILE A 302 -20.59 -21.38 -10.22
N ALA A 303 -20.63 -21.97 -11.41
CA ALA A 303 -19.52 -21.93 -12.37
C ALA A 303 -19.19 -20.49 -12.82
N LYS A 304 -20.20 -19.62 -12.92
CA LYS A 304 -20.00 -18.18 -13.14
C LYS A 304 -19.29 -17.53 -11.96
N ALA A 305 -19.77 -17.73 -10.73
CA ALA A 305 -19.17 -17.14 -9.53
C ALA A 305 -17.71 -17.60 -9.34
N GLU A 306 -17.42 -18.88 -9.55
CA GLU A 306 -16.07 -19.43 -9.49
C GLU A 306 -15.14 -18.80 -10.54
N ARG A 307 -15.62 -18.58 -11.77
CA ARG A 307 -14.87 -17.92 -12.85
C ARG A 307 -14.49 -16.49 -12.49
N GLU A 308 -15.46 -15.70 -12.02
CA GLU A 308 -15.23 -14.29 -11.63
C GLU A 308 -14.29 -14.17 -10.42
N ARG A 309 -14.35 -15.13 -9.48
CA ARG A 309 -13.40 -15.23 -8.37
C ARG A 309 -11.99 -15.55 -8.84
N LYS A 310 -11.81 -16.54 -9.73
CA LYS A 310 -10.49 -16.89 -10.29
C LYS A 310 -9.87 -15.71 -11.04
N ALA A 311 -10.66 -14.98 -11.83
CA ALA A 311 -10.21 -13.76 -12.50
C ALA A 311 -9.80 -12.65 -11.51
N SER A 312 -10.56 -12.45 -10.43
CA SER A 312 -10.22 -11.50 -9.37
C SER A 312 -8.92 -11.86 -8.63
N VAL A 313 -8.72 -13.13 -8.27
CA VAL A 313 -7.47 -13.60 -7.62
C VAL A 313 -6.26 -13.38 -8.53
N ALA A 314 -6.38 -13.65 -9.83
CA ALA A 314 -5.32 -13.36 -10.80
C ALA A 314 -5.03 -11.85 -10.89
N LEU A 315 -6.07 -11.02 -10.99
CA LEU A 315 -5.93 -9.56 -11.02
C LEU A 315 -5.30 -9.00 -9.73
N ARG A 316 -5.61 -9.55 -8.54
CA ARG A 316 -4.93 -9.19 -7.28
C ARG A 316 -3.43 -9.49 -7.33
N SER A 317 -3.02 -10.59 -7.96
CA SER A 317 -1.60 -10.91 -8.20
C SER A 317 -0.93 -9.87 -9.10
N GLU A 318 -1.57 -9.52 -10.23
CA GLU A 318 -1.08 -8.48 -11.15
C GLU A 318 -0.96 -7.11 -10.47
N ILE A 319 -1.96 -6.72 -9.68
CA ILE A 319 -1.95 -5.47 -8.88
C ILE A 319 -0.75 -5.43 -7.93
N ASN A 320 -0.47 -6.53 -7.22
CA ASN A 320 0.72 -6.61 -6.35
C ASN A 320 2.02 -6.43 -7.17
N GLY A 321 2.14 -7.09 -8.33
CA GLY A 321 3.29 -6.94 -9.22
C GLY A 321 3.50 -5.49 -9.68
N ILE A 322 2.43 -4.83 -10.12
CA ILE A 322 2.46 -3.42 -10.54
C ILE A 322 2.83 -2.50 -9.37
N LEU A 323 2.26 -2.68 -8.18
CA LEU A 323 2.59 -1.89 -6.99
C LEU A 323 4.07 -2.04 -6.57
N MET A 324 4.64 -3.24 -6.69
CA MET A 324 6.05 -3.49 -6.41
C MET A 324 6.97 -2.82 -7.44
N GLN A 325 6.71 -3.06 -8.74
CA GLN A 325 7.54 -2.55 -9.82
C GLN A 325 7.55 -1.02 -9.84
N THR A 326 6.36 -0.41 -9.76
CA THR A 326 6.23 1.06 -9.74
C THR A 326 6.91 1.71 -8.54
N TYR A 327 6.91 1.06 -7.36
CA TYR A 327 7.70 1.53 -6.21
C TYR A 327 9.21 1.50 -6.47
N VAL A 328 9.72 0.40 -7.04
CA VAL A 328 11.15 0.25 -7.37
C VAL A 328 11.58 1.31 -8.39
N ASP A 329 10.81 1.48 -9.47
CA ASP A 329 11.11 2.45 -10.53
C ASP A 329 11.14 3.89 -9.99
N LEU A 330 10.10 4.29 -9.25
CA LEU A 330 10.01 5.62 -8.62
C LEU A 330 11.14 5.88 -7.62
N ARG A 331 11.59 4.85 -6.90
CA ARG A 331 12.72 4.97 -5.98
C ARG A 331 14.04 5.14 -6.73
N ASN A 332 14.27 4.32 -7.74
CA ASN A 332 15.50 4.35 -8.53
C ASN A 332 15.68 5.70 -9.23
N ILE A 333 14.62 6.27 -9.81
CA ILE A 333 14.72 7.59 -10.46
C ILE A 333 14.94 8.72 -9.43
N PHE A 334 14.29 8.66 -8.27
CA PHE A 334 14.48 9.65 -7.20
C PHE A 334 15.91 9.66 -6.65
N GLU A 335 16.47 8.48 -6.40
CA GLU A 335 17.87 8.31 -5.97
C GLU A 335 18.84 8.76 -7.08
N THR A 336 18.57 8.43 -8.36
CA THR A 336 19.36 8.91 -9.51
C THR A 336 19.40 10.43 -9.58
N VAL A 337 18.24 11.11 -9.52
CA VAL A 337 18.16 12.58 -9.58
C VAL A 337 18.90 13.24 -8.42
N ASN A 338 18.79 12.69 -7.20
CA ASN A 338 19.49 13.22 -6.03
C ASN A 338 21.02 13.06 -6.14
N ASN A 339 21.49 11.98 -6.75
CA ASN A 339 22.91 11.76 -7.03
C ASN A 339 23.43 12.77 -8.07
N GLU A 340 22.67 13.03 -9.15
CA GLU A 340 23.04 14.05 -10.14
C GLU A 340 23.04 15.47 -9.54
N PHE A 341 22.05 15.83 -8.71
CA PHE A 341 22.08 17.08 -7.93
C PHE A 341 23.35 17.19 -7.08
N SER A 342 23.73 16.10 -6.39
CA SER A 342 24.91 16.10 -5.51
C SER A 342 26.21 16.33 -6.28
N LYS A 343 26.35 15.70 -7.47
CA LYS A 343 27.47 15.96 -8.40
C LYS A 343 27.48 17.44 -8.85
N ARG A 344 26.33 17.94 -9.34
CA ARG A 344 26.22 19.30 -9.90
C ARG A 344 26.48 20.39 -8.86
N ILE A 345 26.08 20.17 -7.61
CA ILE A 345 26.38 21.07 -6.49
C ILE A 345 27.89 21.08 -6.20
N GLU A 346 28.58 19.94 -6.16
CA GLU A 346 30.03 19.91 -5.88
C GLU A 346 30.87 20.47 -7.04
N GLU A 347 30.46 20.25 -8.30
CA GLU A 347 31.02 20.93 -9.48
C GLU A 347 30.93 22.45 -9.32
N THR A 348 29.75 22.96 -8.99
CA THR A 348 29.48 24.40 -8.87
C THR A 348 30.20 25.01 -7.66
N LEU A 349 30.28 24.29 -6.54
CA LEU A 349 31.09 24.66 -5.38
C LEU A 349 32.58 24.73 -5.73
N THR A 350 33.09 23.75 -6.48
CA THR A 350 34.51 23.71 -6.88
C THR A 350 34.84 24.85 -7.84
N ALA A 351 33.97 25.12 -8.82
CA ALA A 351 34.09 26.28 -9.71
C ALA A 351 34.11 27.60 -8.91
N LYS A 352 33.17 27.79 -7.98
CA LYS A 352 33.11 28.97 -7.10
C LYS A 352 34.40 29.14 -6.28
N ARG A 353 34.86 28.09 -5.58
CA ARG A 353 36.11 28.12 -4.80
C ARG A 353 37.33 28.49 -5.66
N SER A 354 37.36 28.06 -6.93
CA SER A 354 38.42 28.41 -7.88
C SER A 354 38.39 29.88 -8.28
N LEU A 355 37.19 30.44 -8.54
CA LEU A 355 37.00 31.86 -8.82
C LEU A 355 37.36 32.74 -7.61
N GLU A 356 36.93 32.37 -6.40
CA GLU A 356 37.27 33.07 -5.15
C GLU A 356 38.79 33.10 -4.91
N LYS A 357 39.49 32.00 -5.21
CA LYS A 357 40.96 31.90 -5.12
C LYS A 357 41.66 32.80 -6.14
N GLU A 358 41.14 32.90 -7.36
CA GLU A 358 41.73 33.76 -8.40
C GLU A 358 41.42 35.25 -8.14
N LEU A 359 40.23 35.57 -7.63
CA LEU A 359 39.90 36.91 -7.15
C LEU A 359 40.88 37.38 -6.05
N ALA A 360 41.20 36.51 -5.08
CA ALA A 360 42.18 36.83 -4.04
C ALA A 360 43.56 37.16 -4.62
N ARG A 361 44.04 36.38 -5.62
CA ARG A 361 45.31 36.65 -6.32
C ARG A 361 45.30 37.97 -7.09
N VAL A 362 44.20 38.26 -7.77
CA VAL A 362 44.03 39.53 -8.50
C VAL A 362 44.01 40.71 -7.52
N MET A 363 43.42 40.57 -6.34
CA MET A 363 43.45 41.58 -5.28
C MET A 363 44.86 41.82 -4.72
N ASP A 364 45.64 40.75 -4.49
CA ASP A 364 47.04 40.86 -4.06
C ASP A 364 47.90 41.58 -5.13
N GLU A 365 47.71 41.24 -6.41
CA GLU A 365 48.43 41.87 -7.53
C GLU A 365 48.00 43.34 -7.75
N ILE A 366 46.72 43.67 -7.52
CA ILE A 366 46.24 45.07 -7.50
C ILE A 366 46.99 45.86 -6.43
N ALA A 367 47.07 45.36 -5.20
CA ALA A 367 47.78 46.04 -4.12
C ALA A 367 49.29 46.19 -4.41
N SER A 368 49.90 45.19 -5.05
CA SER A 368 51.29 45.23 -5.54
C SER A 368 51.48 46.32 -6.62
N MET A 369 50.57 46.39 -7.59
CA MET A 369 50.61 47.37 -8.68
C MET A 369 50.33 48.79 -8.18
N GLU A 370 49.44 48.98 -7.22
CA GLU A 370 49.22 50.26 -6.54
C GLU A 370 50.47 50.76 -5.80
N ASN A 371 51.22 49.86 -5.14
CA ASN A 371 52.52 50.20 -4.56
C ASN A 371 53.52 50.65 -5.63
N ASN A 372 53.68 49.86 -6.70
CA ASN A 372 54.56 50.20 -7.82
C ASN A 372 54.20 51.55 -8.48
N VAL A 373 52.91 51.84 -8.67
CA VAL A 373 52.41 53.14 -9.16
C VAL A 373 52.74 54.28 -8.20
N ARG A 374 52.65 54.07 -6.87
CA ARG A 374 53.07 55.07 -5.87
C ARG A 374 54.58 55.31 -5.91
N ASP A 375 55.38 54.25 -5.96
CA ASP A 375 56.84 54.34 -5.98
C ASP A 375 57.36 55.02 -7.26
N LEU A 376 56.75 54.73 -8.42
CA LEU A 376 57.05 55.42 -9.69
C LEU A 376 56.70 56.91 -9.65
N ARG A 377 55.55 57.29 -9.06
CA ARG A 377 55.17 58.69 -8.87
C ARG A 377 56.13 59.41 -7.92
N GLN A 378 56.56 58.76 -6.83
CA GLN A 378 57.57 59.32 -5.92
C GLN A 378 58.91 59.50 -6.63
N ALA A 379 59.37 58.50 -7.39
CA ALA A 379 60.62 58.58 -8.15
C ALA A 379 60.63 59.71 -9.19
N ILE A 380 59.49 60.04 -9.80
CA ILE A 380 59.35 61.22 -10.68
C ILE A 380 59.47 62.51 -9.87
N SER A 381 58.75 62.62 -8.74
CA SER A 381 58.80 63.77 -7.83
C SER A 381 60.23 64.04 -7.32
N ASP A 382 60.96 62.99 -6.92
CA ASP A 382 62.33 63.09 -6.41
C ASP A 382 63.32 63.64 -7.45
N LYS A 383 63.03 63.49 -8.75
CA LYS A 383 63.86 64.01 -9.85
C LYS A 383 63.51 65.45 -10.24
N GLU A 384 62.35 65.97 -9.85
CA GLU A 384 61.99 67.36 -10.12
C GLU A 384 62.94 68.36 -9.46
N ASN A 385 63.33 68.12 -8.21
CA ASN A 385 64.15 69.08 -7.45
C ASN A 385 65.58 69.20 -8.00
N PRO A 386 66.32 68.10 -8.29
CA PRO A 386 67.57 68.15 -9.04
C PRO A 386 67.42 68.85 -10.41
N LEU A 387 66.35 68.56 -11.16
CA LEU A 387 66.09 69.19 -12.45
C LEU A 387 65.89 70.71 -12.32
N LYS A 388 65.08 71.16 -11.34
CA LYS A 388 64.88 72.59 -11.02
C LYS A 388 66.20 73.28 -10.66
N VAL A 389 67.07 72.62 -9.89
CA VAL A 389 68.41 73.14 -9.56
C VAL A 389 69.29 73.27 -10.81
N ALA A 390 69.33 72.26 -11.68
CA ALA A 390 70.11 72.30 -12.91
C ALA A 390 69.61 73.39 -13.88
N HIS A 391 68.29 73.52 -14.08
CA HIS A 391 67.69 74.63 -14.85
C HIS A 391 68.02 76.00 -14.23
N THR A 392 67.87 76.17 -12.92
CA THR A 392 68.16 77.45 -12.25
C THR A 392 69.63 77.83 -12.38
N ARG A 393 70.55 76.85 -12.31
CA ARG A 393 71.99 77.06 -12.56
C ARG A 393 72.25 77.50 -13.99
N LEU A 394 71.59 76.91 -14.99
CA LEU A 394 71.69 77.34 -16.40
C LEU A 394 71.14 78.75 -16.63
N ASP A 395 69.97 79.06 -16.06
CA ASP A 395 69.34 80.39 -16.11
C ASP A 395 70.30 81.46 -15.58
N LYS A 396 70.79 81.31 -14.35
CA LYS A 396 71.73 82.29 -13.77
C LYS A 396 73.03 82.41 -14.55
N ARG A 397 73.51 81.33 -15.18
CA ARG A 397 74.72 81.37 -16.05
C ARG A 397 74.47 81.99 -17.42
N SER A 398 73.22 82.12 -17.87
CA SER A 398 72.85 82.82 -19.11
C SER A 398 72.91 84.34 -18.98
N LEU A 399 72.85 84.86 -17.75
CA LEU A 399 72.89 86.30 -17.42
C LEU A 399 74.32 86.86 -17.31
N ARG A 400 75.36 86.08 -17.67
CA ARG A 400 76.76 86.54 -17.59
C ARG A 400 77.03 87.60 -18.68
N PRO A 401 77.65 88.74 -18.34
CA PRO A 401 77.82 89.84 -19.29
C PRO A 401 78.98 89.63 -20.27
N ASN A 402 78.79 90.07 -21.52
CA ASN A 402 79.84 90.17 -22.54
C ASN A 402 80.63 88.86 -22.73
N VAL A 403 81.96 88.91 -22.63
CA VAL A 403 82.88 87.78 -22.86
C VAL A 403 82.77 86.69 -21.78
N GLU A 404 82.24 87.01 -20.61
CA GLU A 404 82.00 86.04 -19.53
C GLU A 404 80.84 85.08 -19.81
N LEU A 405 80.05 85.31 -20.88
CA LEU A 405 79.08 84.36 -21.43
C LEU A 405 79.77 83.22 -22.21
N CYS A 406 80.83 82.66 -21.63
CA CYS A 406 81.64 81.62 -22.24
C CYS A 406 80.94 80.25 -22.15
N ARG A 407 81.11 79.44 -23.21
CA ARG A 407 80.70 78.02 -23.27
C ARG A 407 81.81 77.15 -22.69
N ASP A 408 81.92 77.18 -21.37
CA ASP A 408 82.89 76.40 -20.60
C ASP A 408 82.42 74.95 -20.34
N PRO A 409 83.29 74.06 -19.81
CA PRO A 409 82.91 72.67 -19.53
C PRO A 409 81.71 72.55 -18.57
N VAL A 410 81.56 73.47 -17.62
CA VAL A 410 80.42 73.50 -16.67
C VAL A 410 79.11 73.80 -17.40
N GLN A 411 79.10 74.73 -18.37
CA GLN A 411 77.92 75.02 -19.17
C GLN A 411 77.47 73.78 -19.96
N TYR A 412 78.39 73.10 -20.65
CA TYR A 412 78.05 71.87 -21.38
C TYR A 412 77.56 70.75 -20.47
N ARG A 413 78.16 70.59 -19.28
CA ARG A 413 77.80 69.52 -18.36
C ARG A 413 76.44 69.75 -17.68
N LEU A 414 76.07 71.00 -17.37
CA LEU A 414 74.72 71.34 -16.89
C LEU A 414 73.65 71.09 -17.97
N VAL A 415 73.94 71.38 -19.24
CA VAL A 415 73.03 71.05 -20.36
C VAL A 415 72.86 69.53 -20.49
N GLY A 416 73.95 68.76 -20.37
CA GLY A 416 73.91 67.30 -20.33
C GLY A 416 73.12 66.74 -19.14
N GLU A 417 73.31 67.29 -17.95
CA GLU A 417 72.57 66.92 -16.72
C GLU A 417 71.06 67.11 -16.90
N VAL A 418 70.62 68.25 -17.43
CA VAL A 418 69.20 68.50 -17.75
C VAL A 418 68.67 67.49 -18.78
N GLY A 419 69.45 67.17 -19.83
CA GLY A 419 69.05 66.17 -20.82
C GLY A 419 68.89 64.77 -20.23
N GLU A 420 69.85 64.30 -19.45
CA GLU A 420 69.86 62.98 -18.81
C GLU A 420 68.76 62.82 -17.76
N ILE A 421 68.48 63.88 -16.97
CA ILE A 421 67.37 63.86 -15.99
C ILE A 421 66.02 63.85 -16.70
N ASN A 422 65.83 64.64 -17.77
CA ASN A 422 64.58 64.62 -18.55
C ASN A 422 64.33 63.25 -19.18
N VAL A 423 65.32 62.65 -19.86
CA VAL A 423 65.21 61.27 -20.41
C VAL A 423 64.87 60.25 -19.32
N SER A 424 65.40 60.42 -18.11
CA SER A 424 65.08 59.56 -16.96
C SER A 424 63.63 59.74 -16.50
N ILE A 425 63.14 60.98 -16.41
CA ILE A 425 61.75 61.30 -16.05
C ILE A 425 60.78 60.78 -17.10
N ASP A 426 61.06 60.96 -18.39
CA ASP A 426 60.18 60.50 -19.47
C ASP A 426 60.11 58.96 -19.53
N ARG A 427 61.23 58.27 -19.26
CA ARG A 427 61.23 56.81 -19.08
C ARG A 427 60.41 56.36 -17.88
N LEU A 428 60.45 57.08 -16.76
CA LEU A 428 59.61 56.80 -15.58
C LEU A 428 58.13 57.06 -15.88
N ARG A 429 57.79 58.16 -16.57
CA ARG A 429 56.42 58.50 -17.00
C ARG A 429 55.84 57.43 -17.94
N MET A 430 56.62 56.93 -18.88
CA MET A 430 56.21 55.83 -19.76
C MET A 430 55.86 54.57 -18.96
N ARG A 431 56.71 54.18 -18.00
CA ARG A 431 56.46 53.03 -17.12
C ARG A 431 55.29 53.25 -16.15
N LEU A 432 55.07 54.48 -15.69
CA LEU A 432 53.89 54.85 -14.92
C LEU A 432 52.61 54.64 -15.73
N ALA A 433 52.56 55.11 -16.98
CA ALA A 433 51.40 54.92 -17.85
C ALA A 433 51.13 53.44 -18.17
N GLU A 434 52.17 52.63 -18.39
CA GLU A 434 52.05 51.17 -18.54
C GLU A 434 51.48 50.51 -17.26
N ALA A 435 51.97 50.89 -16.08
CA ALA A 435 51.50 50.37 -14.79
C ALA A 435 50.05 50.78 -14.48
N GLU A 436 49.67 52.03 -14.77
CA GLU A 436 48.30 52.53 -14.64
C GLU A 436 47.34 51.81 -15.59
N ALA A 437 47.75 51.54 -16.83
CA ALA A 437 46.96 50.75 -17.77
C ALA A 437 46.78 49.29 -17.31
N SER A 438 47.83 48.67 -16.76
CA SER A 438 47.79 47.33 -16.17
C SER A 438 46.84 47.26 -14.97
N LEU A 439 46.93 48.24 -14.04
CA LEU A 439 46.04 48.36 -12.89
C LEU A 439 44.56 48.46 -13.31
N MET A 440 44.25 49.27 -14.33
CA MET A 440 42.90 49.40 -14.87
C MET A 440 42.39 48.09 -15.51
N ALA A 441 43.28 47.27 -16.09
CA ALA A 441 42.92 45.94 -16.59
C ALA A 441 42.64 44.94 -15.46
N LEU A 442 43.44 44.96 -14.38
CA LEU A 442 43.22 44.15 -13.19
C LEU A 442 41.90 44.49 -12.49
N LEU A 443 41.56 45.78 -12.36
CA LEU A 443 40.30 46.24 -11.77
C LEU A 443 39.07 45.74 -12.55
N ARG A 444 39.11 45.74 -13.89
CA ARG A 444 38.03 45.14 -14.71
C ARG A 444 37.97 43.61 -14.55
N ASN A 445 39.11 42.96 -14.37
CA ASN A 445 39.15 41.52 -14.14
C ASN A 445 38.56 41.14 -12.77
N LYS A 446 38.81 41.96 -11.73
CA LYS A 446 38.19 41.85 -10.40
C LYS A 446 36.66 41.89 -10.52
N GLU A 447 36.12 42.93 -11.15
CA GLU A 447 34.68 43.11 -11.35
C GLU A 447 34.05 41.89 -12.04
N ARG A 448 34.66 41.40 -13.13
CA ARG A 448 34.22 40.17 -13.82
C ARG A 448 34.23 38.92 -12.93
N LEU A 449 35.25 38.75 -12.09
CA LEU A 449 35.35 37.60 -11.18
C LEU A 449 34.31 37.68 -10.06
N GLU A 450 34.03 38.87 -9.53
CA GLU A 450 32.94 39.09 -8.56
C GLU A 450 31.57 38.76 -9.18
N ASP A 451 31.33 39.22 -10.41
CA ASP A 451 30.14 38.92 -11.22
C ASP A 451 29.91 37.42 -11.43
N ASP A 452 30.98 36.67 -11.77
CA ASP A 452 30.91 35.22 -11.98
C ASP A 452 30.68 34.46 -10.64
N ILE A 453 31.28 34.92 -9.54
CA ILE A 453 31.05 34.36 -8.20
C ILE A 453 29.60 34.56 -7.76
N GLU A 454 28.98 35.70 -8.07
CA GLU A 454 27.55 35.92 -7.80
C GLU A 454 26.68 34.94 -8.57
N VAL A 455 26.95 34.73 -9.87
CA VAL A 455 26.23 33.73 -10.70
C VAL A 455 26.34 32.33 -10.08
N LYS A 456 27.54 31.86 -9.71
CA LYS A 456 27.69 30.55 -9.06
C LYS A 456 26.97 30.49 -7.71
N THR A 457 26.89 31.61 -6.99
CA THR A 457 26.18 31.68 -5.70
C THR A 457 24.67 31.57 -5.88
N ASN A 458 24.10 32.19 -6.93
CA ASN A 458 22.71 32.03 -7.31
C ASN A 458 22.39 30.56 -7.69
N SER A 459 23.20 29.93 -8.55
CA SER A 459 23.05 28.53 -8.94
C SER A 459 23.08 27.58 -7.74
N LEU A 460 24.01 27.80 -6.80
CA LEU A 460 24.10 27.02 -5.57
C LEU A 460 22.89 27.20 -4.65
N PHE A 461 22.37 28.43 -4.52
CA PHE A 461 21.16 28.68 -3.75
C PHE A 461 19.95 27.93 -4.34
N ILE A 462 19.79 27.96 -5.67
CA ILE A 462 18.72 27.25 -6.37
C ILE A 462 18.83 25.73 -6.17
N ASP A 463 19.99 25.12 -6.46
CA ASP A 463 20.12 23.66 -6.40
C ASP A 463 20.17 23.13 -4.96
N ARG A 464 21.00 23.74 -4.09
CA ARG A 464 21.22 23.27 -2.71
C ARG A 464 20.11 23.70 -1.78
N ASP A 465 19.77 24.99 -1.77
CA ASP A 465 18.95 25.61 -0.72
C ASP A 465 17.46 25.70 -1.08
N GLN A 466 17.10 25.52 -2.37
CA GLN A 466 15.71 25.41 -2.81
C GLN A 466 15.36 23.97 -3.26
N CYS A 467 15.98 23.47 -4.33
CA CYS A 467 15.62 22.17 -4.92
C CYS A 467 15.87 21.01 -3.94
N MET A 468 17.12 20.84 -3.48
CA MET A 468 17.46 19.77 -2.55
C MET A 468 16.77 19.93 -1.20
N VAL A 469 16.55 21.16 -0.72
CA VAL A 469 15.75 21.41 0.48
C VAL A 469 14.30 20.94 0.32
N ILE A 470 13.61 21.22 -0.80
CA ILE A 470 12.24 20.73 -1.00
C ILE A 470 12.19 19.21 -1.17
N ARG A 471 13.19 18.60 -1.83
CA ARG A 471 13.33 17.14 -1.95
C ARG A 471 13.61 16.47 -0.59
N GLN A 472 14.38 17.09 0.30
CA GLN A 472 14.77 16.54 1.61
C GLN A 472 13.82 16.88 2.78
N GLN A 473 13.37 18.13 2.93
CA GLN A 473 12.41 18.52 3.99
C GLN A 473 11.14 17.67 3.94
N LYS A 474 10.70 17.32 2.73
CA LYS A 474 9.49 16.53 2.51
C LYS A 474 9.70 15.02 2.77
N ALA A 475 10.94 14.56 2.96
CA ALA A 475 11.28 13.24 3.51
C ALA A 475 11.31 13.23 5.06
N LYS A 476 11.65 14.35 5.71
CA LYS A 476 11.64 14.48 7.19
C LYS A 476 10.27 14.85 7.77
N ASN A 477 9.55 15.82 7.21
CA ASN A 477 8.32 16.37 7.82
C ASN A 477 7.07 15.48 7.68
N ARG A 478 7.19 14.32 7.00
CA ARG A 478 6.39 13.11 7.24
C ARG A 478 7.30 11.93 6.98
N GLY A 479 7.64 11.13 7.99
CA GLY A 479 8.46 9.92 7.87
C GLY A 479 7.77 8.76 7.12
N LYS A 480 6.99 9.07 6.08
CA LYS A 480 6.05 8.19 5.37
C LYS A 480 5.87 8.53 3.87
N LEU A 481 6.74 9.31 3.22
CA LEU A 481 6.64 9.49 1.74
C LEU A 481 7.57 8.56 0.95
N PHE A 482 8.82 8.43 1.41
CA PHE A 482 9.83 7.50 0.89
C PHE A 482 10.52 6.69 2.00
N SER A 483 9.98 6.74 3.22
CA SER A 483 10.35 5.77 4.24
C SER A 483 9.97 4.38 3.74
N THR A 484 10.88 3.42 3.88
CA THR A 484 10.59 2.00 3.63
C THR A 484 9.29 1.59 4.30
N GLY A 485 9.00 2.12 5.49
CA GLY A 485 7.77 1.85 6.24
C GLY A 485 6.45 2.27 5.61
N PHE A 486 6.36 3.27 4.71
CA PHE A 486 5.06 3.60 4.09
C PHE A 486 4.72 2.69 2.91
N TRP A 487 5.68 2.51 2.01
CA TRP A 487 5.50 1.56 0.91
C TRP A 487 5.49 0.12 1.43
N SER A 488 6.28 -0.24 2.46
CA SER A 488 6.14 -1.51 3.18
C SER A 488 4.82 -1.63 3.95
N GLU A 489 4.23 -0.57 4.50
CA GLU A 489 2.87 -0.66 5.07
C GLU A 489 1.79 -0.82 3.98
N LEU A 490 2.03 -0.33 2.76
CA LEU A 490 1.19 -0.54 1.57
C LEU A 490 1.40 -1.92 0.90
N ILE A 491 2.59 -2.51 1.06
CA ILE A 491 3.04 -3.75 0.41
C ILE A 491 2.88 -4.96 1.34
N SER A 492 3.31 -4.84 2.60
CA SER A 492 3.70 -5.97 3.46
C SER A 492 2.66 -6.41 4.51
N ARG A 493 1.49 -5.77 4.61
CA ARG A 493 0.53 -6.06 5.71
C ARG A 493 -0.60 -7.06 5.43
N GLU A 494 -0.83 -7.45 4.18
CA GLU A 494 -1.84 -8.47 3.83
C GLU A 494 -1.32 -9.56 2.86
N SER A 495 -0.39 -9.25 1.95
CA SER A 495 0.08 -10.19 0.90
C SER A 495 0.86 -11.42 1.42
N MET A 496 1.36 -11.37 2.65
CA MET A 496 2.12 -12.46 3.29
C MET A 496 1.24 -13.34 4.18
N ALA A 497 0.06 -12.87 4.61
CA ALA A 497 -0.86 -13.63 5.45
C ALA A 497 -1.75 -14.54 4.59
N GLU A 498 -2.39 -14.01 3.54
CA GLU A 498 -3.24 -14.80 2.63
C GLU A 498 -2.46 -15.90 1.89
N ASN A 499 -1.18 -15.65 1.55
CA ASN A 499 -0.33 -16.68 0.93
C ASN A 499 0.09 -17.79 1.90
N LYS A 500 0.01 -17.58 3.23
CA LYS A 500 0.47 -18.57 4.21
C LYS A 500 -0.54 -19.71 4.39
N GLU A 501 -1.83 -19.48 4.20
CA GLU A 501 -2.84 -20.55 4.18
C GLU A 501 -2.78 -21.39 2.89
N LEU A 502 -2.42 -20.79 1.74
CA LEU A 502 -2.23 -21.50 0.48
C LEU A 502 -0.91 -22.29 0.38
N LEU A 503 0.10 -21.95 1.19
CA LEU A 503 1.42 -22.59 1.18
C LEU A 503 1.74 -23.39 2.46
N GLY A 504 0.86 -23.40 3.46
CA GLY A 504 1.06 -24.04 4.77
C GLY A 504 1.09 -25.57 4.79
N GLY A 505 1.17 -26.23 3.63
CA GLY A 505 1.18 -27.70 3.49
C GLY A 505 2.57 -28.35 3.53
N LEU A 506 3.66 -27.58 3.60
CA LEU A 506 5.04 -28.08 3.56
C LEU A 506 5.92 -27.41 4.62
N TYR A 507 6.72 -28.23 5.30
CA TYR A 507 7.65 -27.92 6.40
C TYR A 507 7.05 -27.60 7.77
N VAL A 508 6.82 -28.68 8.53
CA VAL A 508 6.88 -28.70 10.00
C VAL A 508 8.35 -28.73 10.42
N GLN A 509 8.75 -27.94 11.42
CA GLN A 509 9.89 -28.30 12.28
C GLN A 509 9.74 -27.71 13.70
N GLU A 510 10.19 -28.49 14.69
CA GLU A 510 9.90 -28.29 16.11
C GLU A 510 10.80 -27.24 16.79
N GLN A 511 10.31 -26.65 17.88
CA GLN A 511 11.08 -25.84 18.83
C GLN A 511 11.72 -26.70 19.92
N TYR A 512 12.87 -26.25 20.43
CA TYR A 512 13.37 -26.60 21.76
C TYR A 512 13.88 -25.32 22.46
N ASP A 513 13.57 -25.19 23.75
CA ASP A 513 14.01 -24.10 24.63
C ASP A 513 15.44 -24.32 25.18
N VAL A 514 16.01 -23.31 25.85
CA VAL A 514 16.60 -23.42 27.22
C VAL A 514 17.13 -22.07 27.73
N ASP A 515 16.95 -21.89 29.05
CA ASP A 515 17.12 -20.75 29.95
C ASP A 515 18.51 -20.09 30.12
N GLY A 516 18.53 -18.91 30.76
CA GLY A 516 19.72 -18.36 31.43
C GLY A 516 19.64 -16.89 31.86
N THR A 517 19.42 -16.61 33.16
CA THR A 517 19.30 -15.25 33.72
C THR A 517 20.63 -14.61 34.20
N PRO A 518 20.72 -13.27 34.33
CA PRO A 518 21.97 -12.55 34.63
C PRO A 518 22.13 -12.13 36.10
N ASP A 519 23.37 -12.11 36.64
CA ASP A 519 23.92 -10.97 37.40
C ASP A 519 25.40 -11.16 37.86
N SER A 520 26.01 -10.06 38.35
CA SER A 520 27.13 -9.99 39.34
C SER A 520 28.50 -9.39 38.92
N PHE A 521 28.63 -8.08 39.18
CA PHE A 521 29.78 -7.35 39.79
C PHE A 521 31.26 -7.69 39.47
N GLY A 522 32.03 -6.65 39.12
CA GLY A 522 33.50 -6.65 39.27
C GLY A 522 34.21 -5.41 38.71
N ARG A 523 34.62 -4.45 39.56
CA ARG A 523 35.22 -3.16 39.16
C ARG A 523 36.73 -3.12 39.43
N SER A 524 37.57 -2.89 38.41
CA SER A 524 38.93 -2.39 38.61
C SER A 524 39.48 -1.62 37.39
N GLN A 525 40.43 -0.73 37.66
CA GLN A 525 41.06 0.18 36.70
C GLN A 525 42.24 -0.50 35.98
N SER A 526 42.42 -0.22 34.68
CA SER A 526 43.74 0.01 34.02
C SER A 526 43.67 -0.29 32.51
N TYR A 527 43.49 0.74 31.68
CA TYR A 527 43.94 0.66 30.29
C TYR A 527 45.47 0.83 30.25
N ARG A 528 46.18 -0.29 30.13
CA ARG A 528 47.53 -0.33 29.59
C ARG A 528 47.48 -1.24 28.37
N VAL A 529 47.81 -0.70 27.20
CA VAL A 529 47.85 -1.46 25.95
C VAL A 529 48.96 -2.51 26.05
N ALA A 530 48.61 -3.77 25.80
CA ALA A 530 49.55 -4.88 25.71
C ALA A 530 49.74 -5.26 24.24
N THR A 531 50.67 -4.59 23.57
CA THR A 531 51.36 -5.12 22.39
C THR A 531 52.84 -4.88 22.60
N THR A 532 53.51 -5.86 23.20
CA THR A 532 54.97 -5.86 23.38
C THR A 532 55.64 -6.13 22.02
N PRO A 533 56.48 -5.23 21.49
CA PRO A 533 57.38 -5.59 20.41
C PRO A 533 58.43 -6.56 20.95
N LEU A 534 58.70 -7.66 20.22
CA LEU A 534 59.88 -8.47 20.48
C LEU A 534 61.14 -7.67 20.14
N VAL A 535 62.17 -7.82 20.96
CA VAL A 535 63.39 -7.00 20.91
C VAL A 535 64.33 -7.55 19.85
N ASP A 536 64.72 -6.71 18.90
CA ASP A 536 65.89 -6.94 18.04
C ASP A 536 67.12 -6.24 18.61
N ASN A 537 68.26 -6.94 18.67
CA ASN A 537 69.48 -6.45 19.32
C ASN A 537 70.49 -5.89 18.30
N GLY A 538 70.82 -4.60 18.37
CA GLY A 538 71.90 -4.00 17.59
C GLY A 538 72.30 -2.60 18.06
N ALA A 539 73.57 -2.41 18.42
CA ALA A 539 74.16 -1.13 18.84
C ALA A 539 74.39 -0.17 17.63
N ASN A 540 74.70 1.13 17.73
CA ASN A 540 75.62 1.81 18.67
C ASN A 540 75.57 3.37 18.55
N GLY A 541 76.05 4.11 19.56
CA GLY A 541 76.46 5.55 19.50
C GLY A 541 75.37 6.61 19.74
N LYS A 542 75.27 7.28 20.91
CA LYS A 542 76.10 8.39 21.48
C LYS A 542 75.81 9.80 20.94
N ASP A 543 75.19 10.68 21.76
CA ASP A 543 75.82 11.86 22.39
C ASP A 543 74.83 12.94 22.89
N GLY A 544 75.21 13.66 23.96
CA GLY A 544 74.95 15.12 24.08
C GLY A 544 73.77 15.62 24.95
N ASP A 545 73.99 15.73 26.26
CA ASP A 545 73.04 16.31 27.23
C ASP A 545 73.11 17.87 27.29
N LYS A 546 71.97 18.59 27.23
CA LYS A 546 71.84 20.02 27.64
C LYS A 546 70.41 20.35 28.14
N PRO A 547 70.24 21.17 29.20
CA PRO A 547 68.98 21.28 29.93
C PRO A 547 67.96 22.25 29.31
N ALA A 548 66.68 21.86 29.30
CA ALA A 548 65.58 22.64 28.77
C ALA A 548 64.90 23.57 29.81
N LYS A 549 64.55 24.80 29.40
CA LYS A 549 63.79 25.76 30.21
C LYS A 549 62.35 25.28 30.50
N LYS A 550 61.87 25.50 31.73
CA LYS A 550 60.48 25.24 32.14
C LYS A 550 59.48 26.03 31.26
N LEU A 551 58.57 25.33 30.58
CA LEU A 551 57.45 25.91 29.84
C LEU A 551 56.13 25.77 30.62
N SER A 552 55.17 26.66 30.36
CA SER A 552 53.88 26.70 31.07
C SER A 552 52.98 25.50 30.78
N LYS A 553 52.21 25.05 31.78
CA LYS A 553 51.30 23.88 31.73
C LYS A 553 50.36 23.86 30.51
N SER A 554 49.92 25.03 30.03
CA SER A 554 49.08 25.15 28.82
C SER A 554 49.80 24.67 27.54
N LYS A 555 51.08 25.05 27.35
CA LYS A 555 51.88 24.59 26.21
C LYS A 555 52.27 23.11 26.32
N ALA A 556 52.50 22.61 27.53
CA ALA A 556 52.72 21.17 27.76
C ALA A 556 51.51 20.34 27.32
N LYS A 557 50.30 20.69 27.78
CA LYS A 557 49.07 19.97 27.42
C LYS A 557 48.70 20.09 25.93
N LYS A 558 49.06 21.21 25.27
CA LYS A 558 48.90 21.37 23.81
C LYS A 558 49.91 20.55 23.00
N ARG A 559 51.13 20.36 23.54
CA ARG A 559 52.16 19.49 22.95
C ARG A 559 51.81 18.02 23.13
N GLU A 560 51.42 17.60 24.33
CA GLU A 560 50.90 16.27 24.64
C GLU A 560 49.69 15.89 23.77
N LYS A 561 48.76 16.84 23.53
CA LYS A 561 47.63 16.63 22.59
C LYS A 561 48.07 16.61 21.11
N LYS A 562 49.24 17.17 20.76
CA LYS A 562 49.80 17.14 19.40
C LYS A 562 50.60 15.85 19.16
N GLU A 563 51.41 15.41 20.14
CA GLU A 563 52.04 14.07 20.15
C GLU A 563 50.97 12.97 20.05
N ASN A 564 49.92 13.02 20.88
CA ASN A 564 48.79 12.08 20.79
C ASN A 564 48.01 12.18 19.46
N LEU A 565 48.11 13.27 18.69
CA LEU A 565 47.47 13.40 17.37
C LEU A 565 48.43 13.02 16.23
N GLU A 566 49.74 13.08 16.45
CA GLU A 566 50.78 12.62 15.53
C GLU A 566 50.96 11.09 15.64
N ASP A 567 50.86 10.51 16.84
CA ASP A 567 50.75 9.05 17.01
C ASP A 567 49.43 8.49 16.46
N LEU A 568 48.32 9.25 16.55
CA LEU A 568 47.06 8.90 15.86
C LEU A 568 47.12 9.04 14.33
N LYS A 569 48.20 9.65 13.80
CA LYS A 569 48.45 9.88 12.37
C LYS A 569 49.59 9.02 11.82
N LYS A 570 50.17 8.14 12.63
CA LYS A 570 50.93 7.00 12.11
C LYS A 570 49.92 5.99 11.58
N GLU A 571 49.53 6.15 10.33
CA GLU A 571 49.01 5.03 9.56
C GLU A 571 50.12 3.98 9.54
N LEU A 572 49.93 2.85 10.23
CA LEU A 572 50.79 1.70 10.01
C LEU A 572 50.49 1.19 8.59
N GLU A 573 51.53 1.07 7.77
CA GLU A 573 51.44 0.31 6.52
C GLU A 573 51.24 -1.17 6.89
N ILE A 574 50.05 -1.70 6.58
CA ILE A 574 49.62 -3.07 6.94
C ILE A 574 49.83 -3.97 5.72
N ASP A 575 50.98 -4.65 5.69
CA ASP A 575 51.48 -5.48 4.57
C ASP A 575 50.81 -6.86 4.43
N TRP A 576 49.95 -7.25 5.37
CA TRP A 576 49.30 -8.57 5.48
C TRP A 576 48.55 -9.04 4.23
N HIS A 577 48.15 -8.12 3.34
CA HIS A 577 47.43 -8.42 2.09
C HIS A 577 48.35 -8.47 0.85
N THR A 578 49.63 -8.13 1.00
CA THR A 578 50.66 -8.15 -0.06
C THR A 578 51.68 -9.28 0.09
N ILE A 579 51.73 -9.94 1.25
CA ILE A 579 52.60 -11.09 1.52
C ILE A 579 51.99 -12.42 1.04
N THR A 580 52.84 -13.42 0.82
CA THR A 580 52.40 -14.72 0.27
C THR A 580 51.66 -15.57 1.31
N LEU A 581 50.81 -16.49 0.86
CA LEU A 581 49.92 -17.26 1.73
C LEU A 581 50.68 -18.08 2.79
N ASP A 582 51.81 -18.69 2.41
CA ASP A 582 52.68 -19.46 3.30
C ASP A 582 53.35 -18.57 4.35
N GLU A 583 53.73 -17.35 3.96
CA GLU A 583 54.32 -16.35 4.86
C GLU A 583 53.28 -15.82 5.87
N VAL A 584 52.03 -15.60 5.45
CA VAL A 584 50.90 -15.28 6.35
C VAL A 584 50.69 -16.41 7.37
N CYS A 585 50.67 -17.67 6.90
CA CYS A 585 50.43 -18.82 7.75
C CYS A 585 51.55 -19.05 8.76
N SER A 586 52.81 -18.80 8.37
CA SER A 586 53.97 -18.81 9.26
C SER A 586 53.91 -17.66 10.28
N ARG A 587 53.59 -16.43 9.87
CA ARG A 587 53.47 -15.26 10.77
C ARG A 587 52.30 -15.36 11.76
N LEU A 588 51.23 -16.09 11.44
CA LEU A 588 50.04 -16.28 12.28
C LEU A 588 49.98 -17.65 12.98
N GLU A 589 51.03 -18.47 12.85
CA GLU A 589 51.11 -19.83 13.41
C GLU A 589 49.86 -20.69 13.11
N THR A 590 49.36 -20.59 11.88
CA THR A 590 48.08 -21.20 11.46
C THR A 590 48.22 -22.04 10.21
N ASN A 591 47.26 -22.93 9.96
CA ASN A 591 47.24 -23.84 8.82
C ASN A 591 46.00 -23.58 7.96
N THR A 592 46.18 -23.55 6.63
CA THR A 592 45.13 -23.27 5.63
C THR A 592 44.03 -24.32 5.58
N GLU A 593 44.35 -25.59 5.83
CA GLU A 593 43.42 -26.72 5.68
C GLU A 593 42.74 -27.09 7.01
N THR A 594 43.45 -26.98 8.14
CA THR A 594 42.97 -27.44 9.45
C THR A 594 42.66 -26.32 10.44
N GLY A 595 43.10 -25.09 10.17
CA GLY A 595 42.90 -23.94 11.05
C GLY A 595 43.68 -24.00 12.38
N LEU A 596 43.26 -23.17 13.34
CA LEU A 596 43.81 -23.15 14.70
C LEU A 596 43.16 -24.24 15.58
N THR A 597 43.94 -24.82 16.49
CA THR A 597 43.38 -25.74 17.49
C THR A 597 42.47 -24.99 18.48
N LYS A 598 41.48 -25.69 19.05
CA LYS A 598 40.54 -25.10 20.04
C LYS A 598 41.25 -24.56 21.28
N GLU A 599 42.39 -25.15 21.64
CA GLU A 599 43.21 -24.75 22.78
C GLU A 599 43.95 -23.44 22.50
N GLN A 600 44.64 -23.33 21.35
CA GLN A 600 45.27 -22.08 20.90
C GLN A 600 44.24 -20.95 20.71
N ALA A 601 43.04 -21.27 20.19
CA ALA A 601 41.96 -20.29 20.05
C ALA A 601 41.48 -19.74 21.41
N ALA A 602 41.40 -20.58 22.44
CA ALA A 602 41.05 -20.18 23.80
C ALA A 602 42.18 -19.39 24.50
N GLU A 603 43.44 -19.68 24.19
CA GLU A 603 44.60 -18.93 24.68
C GLU A 603 44.69 -17.54 24.03
N ASN A 604 44.54 -17.45 22.71
CA ASN A 604 44.46 -16.18 21.99
C ASN A 604 43.27 -15.32 22.47
N LEU A 605 42.10 -15.92 22.73
CA LEU A 605 40.94 -15.20 23.28
C LEU A 605 41.20 -14.61 24.68
N LYS A 606 42.01 -15.30 25.51
CA LYS A 606 42.44 -14.79 26.83
C LYS A 606 43.50 -13.69 26.73
N ARG A 607 44.38 -13.76 25.73
CA ARG A 607 45.45 -12.78 25.50
C ARG A 607 44.92 -11.47 24.91
N ASP A 608 44.13 -11.58 23.84
CA ASP A 608 43.74 -10.44 22.99
C ASP A 608 42.34 -9.90 23.31
N GLY A 609 41.53 -10.68 24.06
CA GLY A 609 40.17 -10.35 24.44
C GLY A 609 39.12 -10.68 23.36
N PRO A 610 37.83 -10.50 23.68
CA PRO A 610 36.74 -10.80 22.74
C PRO A 610 36.75 -9.80 21.57
N ASN A 611 36.75 -10.31 20.34
CA ASN A 611 36.69 -9.54 19.09
C ASN A 611 35.35 -8.80 18.93
N SER A 612 35.20 -7.72 19.69
CA SER A 612 33.97 -6.94 19.85
C SER A 612 34.33 -5.47 20.07
N LEU A 613 33.61 -4.57 19.41
CA LEU A 613 33.87 -3.13 19.52
C LEU A 613 33.38 -2.63 20.89
N THR A 614 34.31 -2.27 21.78
CA THR A 614 33.95 -1.66 23.07
C THR A 614 33.27 -0.30 22.81
N PRO A 615 32.03 -0.09 23.30
CA PRO A 615 31.35 1.19 23.10
C PRO A 615 32.10 2.33 23.81
N PRO A 616 32.13 3.54 23.23
CA PRO A 616 32.83 4.66 23.84
C PRO A 616 32.24 5.03 25.20
N PRO A 617 33.06 5.42 26.19
CA PRO A 617 32.59 5.71 27.54
C PRO A 617 31.61 6.89 27.53
N THR A 618 30.34 6.63 27.85
CA THR A 618 29.30 7.65 27.94
C THR A 618 29.43 8.46 29.23
N THR A 619 29.29 9.78 29.13
CA THR A 619 29.12 10.62 30.33
C THR A 619 27.67 10.53 30.84
N PRO A 620 27.45 10.39 32.15
CA PRO A 620 26.10 10.29 32.71
C PRO A 620 25.31 11.58 32.48
N GLU A 621 24.02 11.44 32.21
CA GLU A 621 23.12 12.51 31.76
C GLU A 621 23.13 13.74 32.70
N TRP A 622 23.19 13.52 34.02
CA TRP A 622 23.22 14.59 35.01
C TRP A 622 24.51 15.42 34.96
N VAL A 623 25.65 14.86 34.55
CA VAL A 623 26.90 15.62 34.36
C VAL A 623 26.83 16.52 33.13
N LYS A 624 26.13 16.07 32.07
CA LYS A 624 25.83 16.92 30.90
C LYS A 624 24.90 18.07 31.30
N PHE A 625 23.87 17.77 32.11
CA PHE A 625 22.94 18.76 32.66
C PHE A 625 23.66 19.85 33.48
N CYS A 626 24.47 19.47 34.47
CA CYS A 626 25.22 20.45 35.26
C CYS A 626 26.22 21.28 34.43
N ARG A 627 26.84 20.70 33.39
CA ARG A 627 27.72 21.47 32.49
C ARG A 627 27.01 22.53 31.66
N GLN A 628 25.73 22.33 31.35
CA GLN A 628 24.93 23.33 30.64
C GLN A 628 24.49 24.46 31.58
N LEU A 629 24.07 24.11 32.80
CA LEU A 629 23.61 25.06 33.83
C LEU A 629 24.68 26.09 34.25
N PHE A 630 25.95 25.69 34.26
CA PHE A 630 27.09 26.56 34.57
C PHE A 630 27.90 26.94 33.31
N GLY A 631 27.28 26.87 32.13
CA GLY A 631 27.92 27.10 30.83
C GLY A 631 27.78 28.53 30.32
N GLY A 632 28.89 29.25 30.17
CA GLY A 632 28.96 30.52 29.42
C GLY A 632 28.02 31.61 29.96
N PHE A 633 27.01 31.98 29.18
CA PHE A 633 26.10 33.09 29.49
C PHE A 633 25.24 32.83 30.74
N ALA A 634 24.89 31.57 31.04
CA ALA A 634 24.11 31.22 32.24
C ALA A 634 24.79 31.67 33.54
N MET A 635 26.14 31.65 33.60
CA MET A 635 26.88 32.15 34.77
C MET A 635 26.69 33.65 35.02
N LEU A 636 26.50 34.45 33.95
CA LEU A 636 26.23 35.88 34.09
C LEU A 636 24.81 36.14 34.62
N LEU A 637 23.84 35.34 34.18
CA LEU A 637 22.46 35.42 34.66
C LEU A 637 22.34 34.99 36.14
N TRP A 638 23.01 33.91 36.55
CA TRP A 638 23.09 33.50 37.96
C TRP A 638 23.69 34.59 38.85
N VAL A 639 24.79 35.22 38.44
CA VAL A 639 25.39 36.35 39.18
C VAL A 639 24.45 37.55 39.20
N GLY A 640 23.75 37.84 38.10
CA GLY A 640 22.73 38.89 38.03
C GLY A 640 21.57 38.66 39.01
N ALA A 641 21.01 37.45 39.05
CA ALA A 641 19.94 37.07 39.98
C ALA A 641 20.38 37.23 41.45
N ILE A 642 21.56 36.71 41.81
CA ILE A 642 22.12 36.82 43.16
C ILE A 642 22.31 38.30 43.56
N LEU A 643 22.83 39.15 42.67
CA LEU A 643 22.99 40.58 42.93
C LEU A 643 21.65 41.30 43.11
N CYS A 644 20.60 40.92 42.36
CA CYS A 644 19.26 41.47 42.52
C CYS A 644 18.65 41.11 43.89
N PHE A 645 18.82 39.85 44.35
CA PHE A 645 18.37 39.43 45.68
C PHE A 645 19.16 40.11 46.82
N ILE A 646 20.47 40.33 46.67
CA ILE A 646 21.28 41.09 47.63
C ILE A 646 20.82 42.56 47.69
N ALA A 647 20.60 43.19 46.54
CA ALA A 647 20.09 44.57 46.48
C ALA A 647 18.71 44.71 47.13
N PHE A 648 17.79 43.76 46.88
CA PHE A 648 16.49 43.72 47.54
C PHE A 648 16.63 43.51 49.06
N GLY A 649 17.51 42.61 49.51
CA GLY A 649 17.77 42.38 50.93
C GLY A 649 18.32 43.61 51.66
N ILE A 650 19.11 44.45 50.98
CA ILE A 650 19.57 45.74 51.51
C ILE A 650 18.41 46.73 51.61
N LEU A 651 17.60 46.88 50.56
CA LEU A 651 16.45 47.80 50.54
C LEU A 651 15.43 47.47 51.64
N VAL A 652 15.12 46.18 51.84
CA VAL A 652 14.25 45.69 52.93
C VAL A 652 14.81 46.00 54.32
N ALA A 653 16.13 46.18 54.45
CA ALA A 653 16.78 46.54 55.71
C ALA A 653 16.92 48.07 55.92
N THR A 654 16.72 48.89 54.88
CA THR A 654 16.92 50.36 54.93
C THR A 654 15.65 51.18 54.76
N GLU A 655 14.57 50.62 54.19
CA GLU A 655 13.33 51.33 53.86
C GLU A 655 12.10 50.59 54.45
N GLU A 656 11.12 51.33 55.00
CA GLU A 656 9.90 50.73 55.58
C GLU A 656 8.93 50.16 54.52
N GLU A 657 8.96 50.68 53.28
CA GLU A 657 8.18 50.17 52.14
C GLU A 657 9.09 49.92 50.90
N PRO A 658 9.86 48.82 50.89
CA PRO A 658 10.82 48.53 49.81
C PRO A 658 10.12 48.12 48.50
N SER A 659 10.53 48.72 47.38
CA SER A 659 10.04 48.30 46.06
C SER A 659 10.41 46.84 45.75
N LYS A 660 9.44 46.09 45.22
CA LYS A 660 9.60 44.67 44.84
C LYS A 660 10.27 44.48 43.48
N ASP A 661 10.63 45.55 42.77
CA ASP A 661 11.21 45.46 41.42
C ASP A 661 12.47 44.58 41.38
N ASN A 662 13.38 44.74 42.34
CA ASN A 662 14.60 43.93 42.43
C ASN A 662 14.32 42.46 42.80
N LEU A 663 13.24 42.19 43.55
CA LEU A 663 12.78 40.82 43.84
C LEU A 663 12.22 40.15 42.58
N TYR A 664 11.36 40.85 41.84
CA TYR A 664 10.80 40.34 40.58
C TYR A 664 11.87 40.15 39.51
N LEU A 665 12.82 41.09 39.38
CA LEU A 665 13.93 40.99 38.43
C LEU A 665 14.86 39.80 38.76
N GLY A 666 15.14 39.57 40.05
CA GLY A 666 15.88 38.39 40.51
C GLY A 666 15.18 37.07 40.16
N ILE A 667 13.87 36.97 40.43
CA ILE A 667 13.06 35.80 40.09
C ILE A 667 12.97 35.60 38.57
N VAL A 668 12.88 36.66 37.78
CA VAL A 668 12.87 36.57 36.31
C VAL A 668 14.21 36.04 35.77
N PHE A 669 15.36 36.49 36.29
CA PHE A 669 16.66 35.95 35.86
C PHE A 669 16.86 34.49 36.29
N ASP A 670 16.45 34.12 37.49
CA ASP A 670 16.45 32.74 37.98
C ASP A 670 15.56 31.83 37.11
N CYS A 671 14.32 32.27 36.85
CA CYS A 671 13.41 31.58 35.93
C CYS A 671 13.91 31.56 34.48
N CYS A 672 14.68 32.55 34.01
CA CYS A 672 15.30 32.52 32.68
C CYS A 672 16.41 31.47 32.60
N CYS A 673 17.27 31.35 33.62
CA CYS A 673 18.24 30.25 33.74
C CYS A 673 17.54 28.88 33.65
N ASP A 674 16.38 28.73 34.32
CA ASP A 674 15.59 27.49 34.32
C ASP A 674 14.67 27.31 33.10
N CYS A 675 14.38 28.36 32.32
CA CYS A 675 13.49 28.31 31.14
C CYS A 675 14.23 28.09 29.82
N ASP A 676 15.52 28.42 29.71
CA ASP A 676 16.39 28.02 28.58
C ASP A 676 16.33 26.48 28.33
N ARG A 677 16.00 25.73 29.39
CA ARG A 677 15.56 24.33 29.40
C ARG A 677 14.60 23.96 28.27
N ASN A 678 13.55 24.74 27.99
CA ASN A 678 12.49 24.33 27.06
C ASN A 678 12.89 24.50 25.59
N LEU A 679 13.66 25.52 25.23
CA LEU A 679 14.20 25.67 23.87
C LEU A 679 15.31 24.65 23.58
N LEU A 680 16.15 24.32 24.57
CA LEU A 680 17.26 23.37 24.39
C LEU A 680 16.85 21.90 24.49
N ILE A 681 15.76 21.55 25.19
CA ILE A 681 15.20 20.18 25.10
C ILE A 681 14.67 19.89 23.68
N LEU A 682 14.10 20.89 23.00
CA LEU A 682 13.73 20.79 21.59
C LEU A 682 14.96 20.58 20.67
N SER A 683 16.06 21.31 20.88
CA SER A 683 17.30 21.05 20.10
C SER A 683 17.95 19.71 20.44
N ARG A 684 17.82 19.24 21.69
CA ARG A 684 18.39 17.95 22.12
C ARG A 684 17.58 16.74 21.60
N SER A 685 16.29 16.91 21.29
CA SER A 685 15.53 15.94 20.49
C SER A 685 16.09 15.80 19.06
N GLN A 686 16.71 16.86 18.54
CA GLN A 686 17.41 16.87 17.25
C GLN A 686 18.79 16.18 17.32
N GLU A 687 19.52 16.31 18.44
CA GLU A 687 20.86 15.71 18.61
C GLU A 687 20.86 14.23 19.01
N PHE A 688 19.85 13.75 19.77
CA PHE A 688 19.76 12.34 20.18
C PHE A 688 19.75 11.37 18.99
N SER A 689 19.32 11.82 17.81
CA SER A 689 19.29 11.02 16.59
C SER A 689 20.67 10.72 15.98
N ASN A 690 21.76 11.38 16.41
CA ASN A 690 23.07 11.28 15.77
C ASN A 690 24.08 10.36 16.50
N HIS A 691 23.85 9.97 17.75
CA HIS A 691 24.84 9.21 18.55
C HIS A 691 24.67 7.68 18.54
N GLY A 692 23.67 7.13 17.87
CA GLY A 692 23.42 5.67 17.77
C GLY A 692 24.38 4.88 16.87
N GLY A 693 25.56 5.42 16.55
CA GLY A 693 26.50 4.85 15.57
C GLY A 693 27.04 3.47 15.96
N LEU A 694 27.70 3.35 17.13
CA LEU A 694 28.34 2.08 17.53
C LEU A 694 27.36 0.97 17.95
N GLN A 695 26.17 1.31 18.45
CA GLN A 695 25.14 0.29 18.74
C GLN A 695 24.70 -0.48 17.49
N LYS A 696 24.78 0.13 16.29
CA LYS A 696 24.47 -0.55 15.03
C LYS A 696 25.56 -1.55 14.58
N PHE A 697 26.83 -1.33 14.94
CA PHE A 697 27.92 -2.23 14.55
C PHE A 697 28.03 -3.46 15.46
N GLY A 698 27.71 -3.34 16.75
CA GLY A 698 27.71 -4.48 17.69
C GLY A 698 26.66 -5.56 17.38
N SER A 699 25.60 -5.21 16.64
CA SER A 699 24.47 -6.12 16.34
C SER A 699 24.65 -6.97 15.07
N SER A 700 25.80 -6.90 14.39
CA SER A 700 25.96 -7.51 13.05
C SER A 700 26.71 -8.86 13.03
N ARG A 701 27.07 -9.44 14.18
CA ARG A 701 27.62 -10.81 14.31
C ARG A 701 27.07 -11.51 15.55
N GLY A 702 25.93 -12.16 15.39
CA GLY A 702 25.29 -12.98 16.41
C GLY A 702 23.99 -13.58 15.87
N THR A 703 24.04 -14.86 15.50
CA THR A 703 22.89 -15.73 15.20
C THR A 703 21.79 -15.18 14.28
N CYS A 704 21.84 -15.60 13.01
CA CYS A 704 20.61 -15.88 12.26
C CYS A 704 19.85 -17.02 12.96
N TYR A 705 18.90 -16.69 13.83
CA TYR A 705 17.71 -17.51 14.07
C TYR A 705 16.49 -16.58 14.16
N ALA A 706 15.35 -17.09 13.69
CA ALA A 706 14.17 -16.30 13.34
C ALA A 706 13.55 -15.55 14.53
N TRP A 707 12.71 -14.55 14.26
CA TRP A 707 11.25 -14.66 14.42
C TRP A 707 10.55 -13.54 13.63
N TRP A 708 9.92 -13.93 12.51
CA TRP A 708 8.95 -13.23 11.63
C TRP A 708 9.37 -11.96 10.88
#